data_AF-A0A3Q0DIZ0-F1
#
_entry.id   AF-A0A3Q0DIZ0-F1
#
_cell.length_a   1.000
_cell.length_b   1.000
_cell.length_c   1.000
_cell.angle_alpha   90.00
_cell.angle_beta   90.00
_cell.angle_gamma   90.00
#
_symmetry.space_group_name_H-M   'P 1'
#
loop_
_entity.id
_entity.type
_entity.pdbx_description
1 polymer ?
#
loop_
_entity_poly.entity_id
_entity_poly.type
_entity_poly.pdbx_seq_one_letter_code
_entity_poly.pdbx_strand_id
1 'polypeptide(L)'
;MLEAGLRSWLLWTLLLHLTQSEPYTPIHQAGYCAFYDECGKNPELSGGLTSLSNVSCLSNTPARNIMGSHLLLLQRICPKLYNGPSTQACCSAKQLVSLEASLSITKALLTRCPACSDNFVNLHCHNTCSPNQSLFINVTRVAQREEGQSPAVVAYEAFYQRSFAEQTYESCSRVRIPAAATLAVGTMCGVYGSTLCNAQRWLNFQGDTGNGLAPLDITFHLSEPDQALGGGMQPLNKEIAPCNETQGNSTVACSCQDCAASCPAITQPEALDPTFYLGRMPGGIALVIILSSVFVLLTILLVYLRKASDKDQCKRKDPMAGDSLSDRISLSSHTLLGQFFQGWGTWVASWPLTILVLSSVVVVSLAAGLVFMELTTDPVELWSAPSSQARREKAFHDQHFGPFFRTNQVILTAPNRSSYRYDSLLLGSKNFSGILALDLLLELLELQERLRHLQVWSPEAQRNISLQDICYAPLSPDNASLSDCCINSLLQYFQSNRTRLLLTANQTLTGQTSQVDWRDHFLYCANAPLTFKDGTALALSCMADYGAPVFPFLAVGGYKGKDYSEAEALIMTFSLNNYPAEDPRLAQAKLWEGAFLEEMRAFQRRTAGMFRVTFMAERSLEDEINRTTAEDLPIFAVSYVVIFLYISVALGSYSSWRRLVVDSKATLGLGGVAVVLGAVMAAMGFFSYLRIRSSLVILQVVPFLVLAVGADNIFIFVLEYQGP
;
A
#
# COMPACT_ATOMS: atom_id res chain seq x y z
N MET A 1 -36.23 75.32 14.61
CA MET A 1 -36.90 74.49 13.59
C MET A 1 -36.24 74.67 12.20
N LEU A 2 -34.91 74.66 12.09
CA LEU A 2 -34.23 74.94 10.81
C LEU A 2 -32.88 74.22 10.63
N GLU A 3 -32.67 73.08 11.30
CA GLU A 3 -31.44 72.26 11.15
C GLU A 3 -31.69 70.80 10.75
N ALA A 4 -32.95 70.37 10.62
CA ALA A 4 -33.29 69.00 10.21
C ALA A 4 -33.30 68.78 8.68
N GLY A 5 -33.18 69.85 7.87
CA GLY A 5 -33.28 69.78 6.41
C GLY A 5 -32.00 69.33 5.70
N LEU A 6 -30.83 69.73 6.19
CA LEU A 6 -29.56 69.54 5.45
C LEU A 6 -29.03 68.10 5.51
N ARG A 7 -29.20 67.42 6.65
CA ARG A 7 -28.78 66.01 6.82
C ARG A 7 -29.67 65.04 6.03
N SER A 8 -30.97 65.32 5.93
CA SER A 8 -31.91 64.50 5.16
C SER A 8 -31.66 64.65 3.65
N TRP A 9 -31.34 65.86 3.20
CA TRP A 9 -30.95 66.11 1.81
C TRP A 9 -29.60 65.47 1.45
N LEU A 10 -28.60 65.53 2.34
CA LEU A 10 -27.31 64.87 2.14
C LEU A 10 -27.42 63.34 2.09
N LEU A 11 -28.28 62.75 2.92
CA LEU A 11 -28.61 61.32 2.87
C LEU A 11 -29.35 60.94 1.59
N TRP A 12 -30.29 61.77 1.12
CA TRP A 12 -30.96 61.55 -0.17
C TRP A 12 -30.02 61.72 -1.36
N THR A 13 -29.07 62.67 -1.32
CA THR A 13 -28.05 62.82 -2.37
C THR A 13 -27.00 61.72 -2.32
N LEU A 14 -26.68 61.14 -1.15
CA LEU A 14 -25.83 59.94 -1.05
C LEU A 14 -26.56 58.67 -1.51
N LEU A 15 -27.87 58.57 -1.25
CA LEU A 15 -28.71 57.48 -1.77
C LEU A 15 -28.99 57.61 -3.28
N LEU A 16 -29.03 58.82 -3.83
CA LEU A 16 -29.11 59.09 -5.27
C LEU A 16 -27.75 58.98 -5.97
N HIS A 17 -26.62 59.10 -5.24
CA HIS A 17 -25.27 58.81 -5.73
C HIS A 17 -24.81 57.35 -5.56
N LEU A 18 -25.64 56.47 -5.00
CA LEU A 18 -25.65 55.06 -5.43
C LEU A 18 -26.32 54.99 -6.80
N THR A 19 -25.68 55.69 -7.74
CA THR A 19 -25.95 55.67 -9.16
C THR A 19 -25.98 54.23 -9.63
N GLN A 20 -27.03 53.89 -10.35
CA GLN A 20 -27.10 52.77 -11.29
C GLN A 20 -25.71 52.55 -11.91
N SER A 21 -24.98 51.53 -11.46
CA SER A 21 -23.79 51.09 -12.18
C SER A 21 -24.28 50.61 -13.54
N GLU A 22 -23.85 51.26 -14.62
CA GLU A 22 -24.15 50.78 -15.95
C GLU A 22 -23.65 49.33 -16.08
N PRO A 23 -24.49 48.39 -16.53
CA PRO A 23 -24.08 47.01 -16.71
C PRO A 23 -22.97 46.95 -17.76
N TYR A 24 -21.87 46.24 -17.47
CA TYR A 24 -20.73 46.10 -18.40
C TYR A 24 -21.16 45.47 -19.73
N THR A 25 -22.16 44.58 -19.69
CA THR A 25 -22.82 44.00 -20.86
C THR A 25 -24.30 44.41 -20.89
N PRO A 26 -24.66 45.53 -21.51
CA PRO A 26 -26.05 45.99 -21.53
C PRO A 26 -26.95 45.19 -22.50
N ILE A 27 -26.35 44.57 -23.53
CA ILE A 27 -27.09 43.83 -24.57
C ILE A 27 -26.88 42.33 -24.34
N HIS A 28 -27.98 41.61 -24.11
CA HIS A 28 -28.04 40.15 -24.01
C HIS A 28 -29.04 39.60 -25.04
N GLN A 29 -28.61 39.45 -26.29
CA GLN A 29 -29.45 38.92 -27.38
C GLN A 29 -28.67 37.92 -28.25
N ALA A 30 -29.38 37.17 -29.11
CA ALA A 30 -28.74 36.25 -30.04
C ALA A 30 -27.84 37.02 -31.04
N GLY A 31 -26.69 36.44 -31.38
CA GLY A 31 -25.71 37.02 -32.30
C GLY A 31 -24.82 38.11 -31.69
N TYR A 32 -24.80 38.26 -30.36
CA TYR A 32 -23.94 39.22 -29.65
C TYR A 32 -22.90 38.53 -28.75
N CYS A 33 -21.75 39.18 -28.62
CA CYS A 33 -20.61 38.77 -27.81
C CYS A 33 -20.57 39.58 -26.51
N ALA A 34 -20.01 39.01 -25.45
CA ALA A 34 -19.68 39.75 -24.22
C ALA A 34 -18.25 40.33 -24.29
N PHE A 35 -17.33 39.60 -24.91
CA PHE A 35 -15.94 40.00 -25.08
C PHE A 35 -15.38 39.51 -26.42
N TYR A 36 -14.29 40.13 -26.88
CA TYR A 36 -13.62 39.78 -28.13
C TYR A 36 -12.14 40.17 -28.10
N ASP A 37 -11.28 39.30 -28.63
CA ASP A 37 -9.81 39.44 -28.67
C ASP A 37 -9.13 39.42 -27.29
N GLU A 38 -7.80 39.29 -27.27
CA GLU A 38 -7.00 39.22 -26.04
C GLU A 38 -6.47 40.59 -25.59
N CYS A 39 -6.59 40.86 -24.29
CA CYS A 39 -6.17 42.10 -23.62
C CYS A 39 -4.87 41.94 -22.80
N GLY A 40 -4.19 40.81 -22.90
CA GLY A 40 -2.95 40.52 -22.17
C GLY A 40 -3.18 39.78 -20.85
N LYS A 41 -2.20 39.83 -19.94
CA LYS A 41 -2.22 39.07 -18.69
C LYS A 41 -3.23 39.64 -17.69
N ASN A 42 -3.79 38.76 -16.85
CA ASN A 42 -4.63 39.18 -15.73
C ASN A 42 -3.78 39.92 -14.67
N PRO A 43 -4.05 41.19 -14.35
CA PRO A 43 -3.28 41.94 -13.36
C PRO A 43 -3.55 41.51 -11.91
N GLU A 44 -4.66 40.82 -11.64
CA GLU A 44 -5.02 40.34 -10.29
C GLU A 44 -4.26 39.06 -9.92
N LEU A 45 -3.66 38.37 -10.89
CA LEU A 45 -2.95 37.11 -10.69
C LEU A 45 -1.44 37.29 -10.83
N SER A 46 -0.74 37.26 -9.70
CA SER A 46 0.72 37.25 -9.65
C SER A 46 1.26 35.81 -9.58
N GLY A 47 1.29 35.14 -10.75
CA GLY A 47 1.87 33.80 -10.93
C GLY A 47 0.85 32.68 -11.11
N GLY A 48 1.25 31.60 -11.79
CA GLY A 48 0.46 30.40 -12.04
C GLY A 48 1.35 29.15 -12.05
N LEU A 49 0.76 27.96 -11.95
CA LEU A 49 1.50 26.70 -12.06
C LEU A 49 2.13 26.53 -13.46
N THR A 50 1.49 27.13 -14.48
CA THR A 50 1.89 27.08 -15.88
C THR A 50 1.67 28.45 -16.54
N SER A 51 1.97 28.56 -17.84
CA SER A 51 1.62 29.74 -18.63
C SER A 51 0.10 29.88 -18.73
N LEU A 52 -0.48 30.81 -17.96
CA LEU A 52 -1.90 31.14 -18.02
C LEU A 52 -2.26 31.85 -19.33
N SER A 53 -3.47 31.59 -19.83
CA SER A 53 -4.05 32.29 -20.98
C SER A 53 -4.23 33.78 -20.68
N ASN A 54 -4.08 34.61 -21.71
CA ASN A 54 -4.43 36.03 -21.62
C ASN A 54 -5.95 36.20 -21.41
N VAL A 55 -6.33 37.24 -20.69
CA VAL A 55 -7.74 37.61 -20.48
C VAL A 55 -8.30 38.35 -21.70
N SER A 56 -9.61 38.23 -21.91
CA SER A 56 -10.28 38.83 -23.08
C SER A 56 -10.60 40.30 -22.87
N CYS A 57 -10.73 41.07 -23.95
CA CYS A 57 -11.18 42.46 -23.90
C CYS A 57 -12.71 42.56 -23.85
N LEU A 58 -13.27 43.40 -22.98
CA LEU A 58 -14.70 43.67 -22.96
C LEU A 58 -15.15 44.25 -24.31
N SER A 59 -16.16 43.63 -24.92
CA SER A 59 -16.67 44.02 -26.24
C SER A 59 -18.10 43.48 -26.42
N ASN A 60 -19.10 44.30 -26.05
CA ASN A 60 -20.50 43.97 -26.29
C ASN A 60 -20.93 44.32 -27.72
N THR A 61 -20.49 43.51 -28.69
CA THR A 61 -20.64 43.74 -30.13
C THR A 61 -21.24 42.52 -30.86
N PRO A 62 -21.81 42.68 -32.06
CA PRO A 62 -22.25 41.56 -32.88
C PRO A 62 -21.14 40.53 -33.17
N ALA A 63 -21.52 39.26 -33.28
CA ALA A 63 -20.63 38.17 -33.65
C ALA A 63 -20.01 38.39 -35.04
N ARG A 64 -18.75 38.00 -35.20
CA ARG A 64 -17.99 38.24 -36.43
C ARG A 64 -18.07 37.02 -37.36
N ASN A 65 -18.21 37.27 -38.67
CA ASN A 65 -18.10 36.21 -39.67
C ASN A 65 -16.64 35.71 -39.74
N ILE A 66 -16.45 34.41 -39.58
CA ILE A 66 -15.13 33.78 -39.57
C ILE A 66 -14.85 33.16 -40.94
N MET A 67 -13.71 33.50 -41.56
CA MET A 67 -13.33 33.03 -42.90
C MET A 67 -11.88 32.54 -42.95
N GLY A 68 -11.55 31.73 -43.96
CA GLY A 68 -10.18 31.31 -44.27
C GLY A 68 -9.54 30.44 -43.18
N SER A 69 -8.28 30.74 -42.84
CA SER A 69 -7.51 29.99 -41.83
C SER A 69 -8.14 30.02 -40.44
N HIS A 70 -8.85 31.09 -40.09
CA HIS A 70 -9.54 31.21 -38.81
C HIS A 70 -10.72 30.22 -38.73
N LEU A 71 -11.44 29.99 -39.83
CA LEU A 71 -12.54 29.01 -39.87
C LEU A 71 -12.01 27.57 -39.72
N LEU A 72 -10.89 27.26 -40.36
CA LEU A 72 -10.22 25.95 -40.22
C LEU A 72 -9.74 25.72 -38.78
N LEU A 73 -9.22 26.76 -38.13
CA LEU A 73 -8.80 26.70 -36.73
C LEU A 73 -9.98 26.44 -35.79
N LEU A 74 -11.10 27.16 -35.99
CA LEU A 74 -12.34 26.96 -35.24
C LEU A 74 -12.89 25.54 -35.44
N GLN A 75 -12.91 25.04 -36.68
CA GLN A 75 -13.39 23.70 -37.00
C GLN A 75 -12.55 22.60 -36.32
N ARG A 76 -11.23 22.80 -36.21
CA ARG A 76 -10.32 21.86 -35.54
C ARG A 76 -10.51 21.84 -34.02
N ILE A 77 -10.59 23.01 -33.40
CA ILE A 77 -10.57 23.15 -31.94
C ILE A 77 -11.97 23.03 -31.34
N CYS A 78 -12.97 23.65 -31.98
CA CYS A 78 -14.36 23.74 -31.54
C CYS A 78 -15.33 23.24 -32.63
N PRO A 79 -15.28 21.95 -33.01
CA PRO A 79 -16.02 21.43 -34.16
C PRO A 79 -17.54 21.62 -34.05
N LYS A 80 -18.10 21.62 -32.83
CA LYS A 80 -19.55 21.82 -32.57
C LYS A 80 -20.04 23.26 -32.84
N LEU A 81 -19.13 24.23 -33.00
CA LEU A 81 -19.46 25.61 -33.37
C LEU A 81 -19.45 25.85 -34.88
N TYR A 82 -18.95 24.90 -35.68
CA TYR A 82 -18.94 25.01 -37.13
C TYR A 82 -20.34 24.81 -37.70
N ASN A 83 -20.87 25.84 -38.38
CA ASN A 83 -22.19 25.81 -39.02
C ASN A 83 -22.08 26.12 -40.53
N GLY A 84 -21.06 25.56 -41.19
CA GLY A 84 -20.80 25.79 -42.62
C GLY A 84 -19.99 27.05 -42.93
N PRO A 85 -19.97 27.51 -44.19
CA PRO A 85 -19.11 28.61 -44.65
C PRO A 85 -19.50 29.98 -44.07
N SER A 86 -20.72 30.16 -43.57
CA SER A 86 -21.21 31.39 -42.94
C SER A 86 -21.16 31.32 -41.41
N THR A 87 -20.13 30.67 -40.85
CA THR A 87 -19.99 30.54 -39.39
C THR A 87 -19.63 31.88 -38.74
N GLN A 88 -20.35 32.22 -37.68
CA GLN A 88 -20.09 33.37 -36.82
C GLN A 88 -19.49 32.91 -35.48
N ALA A 89 -18.55 33.69 -34.94
CA ALA A 89 -17.97 33.42 -33.63
C ALA A 89 -17.57 34.71 -32.90
N CYS A 90 -17.45 34.60 -31.58
CA CYS A 90 -17.09 35.70 -30.68
C CYS A 90 -15.62 35.70 -30.24
N CYS A 91 -14.73 34.99 -30.96
CA CYS A 91 -13.32 34.90 -30.60
C CYS A 91 -12.38 35.24 -31.76
N SER A 92 -11.13 35.58 -31.42
CA SER A 92 -10.03 35.77 -32.35
C SER A 92 -9.19 34.50 -32.50
N ALA A 93 -8.36 34.43 -33.55
CA ALA A 93 -7.48 33.29 -33.76
C ALA A 93 -6.45 33.11 -32.62
N LYS A 94 -6.07 34.21 -31.94
CA LYS A 94 -5.18 34.15 -30.77
C LYS A 94 -5.85 33.43 -29.60
N GLN A 95 -7.10 33.81 -29.29
CA GLN A 95 -7.89 33.19 -28.23
C GLN A 95 -8.06 31.69 -28.47
N LEU A 96 -8.27 31.26 -29.73
CA LEU A 96 -8.34 29.84 -30.08
C LEU A 96 -7.02 29.09 -29.81
N VAL A 97 -5.88 29.67 -30.18
CA VAL A 97 -4.57 29.07 -29.90
C VAL A 97 -4.28 29.01 -28.40
N SER A 98 -4.60 30.08 -27.65
CA SER A 98 -4.46 30.10 -26.19
C SER A 98 -5.39 29.08 -25.52
N LEU A 99 -6.61 28.93 -26.03
CA LEU A 99 -7.57 27.93 -25.56
C LEU A 99 -7.03 26.51 -25.77
N GLU A 100 -6.56 26.18 -26.97
CA GLU A 100 -5.97 24.87 -27.29
C GLU A 100 -4.77 24.54 -26.37
N ALA A 101 -3.89 25.53 -26.14
CA ALA A 101 -2.76 25.37 -25.23
C ALA A 101 -3.21 25.13 -23.77
N SER A 102 -4.21 25.89 -23.28
CA SER A 102 -4.73 25.75 -21.91
C SER A 102 -5.43 24.41 -21.65
N LEU A 103 -6.09 23.85 -22.66
CA LEU A 103 -6.82 22.59 -22.54
C LEU A 103 -5.92 21.36 -22.69
N SER A 104 -4.64 21.54 -23.08
CA SER A 104 -3.73 20.43 -23.40
C SER A 104 -3.57 19.42 -22.26
N ILE A 105 -3.40 19.89 -21.02
CA ILE A 105 -3.24 19.06 -19.81
C ILE A 105 -4.52 18.26 -19.56
N THR A 106 -5.67 18.93 -19.58
CA THR A 106 -6.96 18.28 -19.31
C THR A 106 -7.34 17.30 -20.42
N LYS A 107 -7.05 17.64 -21.69
CA LYS A 107 -7.23 16.70 -22.81
C LYS A 107 -6.38 15.46 -22.62
N ALA A 108 -5.09 15.61 -22.27
CA ALA A 108 -4.22 14.48 -21.99
C ALA A 108 -4.80 13.57 -20.88
N LEU A 109 -5.42 14.16 -19.85
CA LEU A 109 -6.06 13.43 -18.77
C LEU A 109 -7.35 12.69 -19.19
N LEU A 110 -8.19 13.33 -20.02
CA LEU A 110 -9.53 12.84 -20.38
C LEU A 110 -9.57 12.05 -21.69
N THR A 111 -8.46 11.97 -22.44
CA THR A 111 -8.37 11.28 -23.75
C THR A 111 -8.83 9.82 -23.73
N ARG A 112 -8.81 9.14 -22.59
CA ARG A 112 -9.32 7.76 -22.43
C ARG A 112 -10.81 7.63 -22.78
N CYS A 113 -11.59 8.69 -22.63
CA CYS A 113 -12.97 8.76 -23.06
C CYS A 113 -13.17 9.99 -23.97
N PRO A 114 -13.13 9.82 -25.31
CA PRO A 114 -13.28 10.92 -26.26
C PRO A 114 -14.55 11.73 -26.06
N ALA A 115 -15.70 11.08 -25.79
CA ALA A 115 -16.96 11.78 -25.53
C ALA A 115 -16.85 12.77 -24.36
N CYS A 116 -16.23 12.36 -23.25
CA CYS A 116 -15.96 13.24 -22.10
C CYS A 116 -15.04 14.40 -22.49
N SER A 117 -13.91 14.10 -23.14
CA SER A 117 -12.95 15.12 -23.58
C SER A 117 -13.62 16.14 -24.51
N ASP A 118 -14.45 15.70 -25.45
CA ASP A 118 -15.14 16.56 -26.40
C ASP A 118 -16.21 17.41 -25.72
N ASN A 119 -16.98 16.84 -24.78
CA ASN A 119 -17.95 17.60 -24.00
C ASN A 119 -17.27 18.68 -23.14
N PHE A 120 -16.12 18.37 -22.54
CA PHE A 120 -15.31 19.32 -21.78
C PHE A 120 -14.79 20.46 -22.66
N VAL A 121 -14.20 20.13 -23.81
CA VAL A 121 -13.74 21.13 -24.78
C VAL A 121 -14.91 21.97 -25.28
N ASN A 122 -16.07 21.36 -25.55
CA ASN A 122 -17.27 22.04 -26.03
C ASN A 122 -17.75 23.10 -25.02
N LEU A 123 -17.74 22.80 -23.72
CA LEU A 123 -18.08 23.75 -22.66
C LEU A 123 -17.19 25.00 -22.71
N HIS A 124 -15.87 24.83 -22.78
CA HIS A 124 -14.93 25.96 -22.87
C HIS A 124 -14.99 26.70 -24.22
N CYS A 125 -15.22 25.98 -25.32
CA CYS A 125 -15.44 26.55 -26.64
C CYS A 125 -16.69 27.43 -26.66
N HIS A 126 -17.79 27.00 -26.04
CA HIS A 126 -18.99 27.82 -25.92
C HIS A 126 -18.72 29.10 -25.13
N ASN A 127 -18.04 28.99 -23.98
CA ASN A 127 -17.69 30.17 -23.18
C ASN A 127 -16.84 31.18 -23.94
N THR A 128 -15.91 30.70 -24.78
CA THR A 128 -14.93 31.57 -25.44
C THR A 128 -15.41 32.10 -26.78
N CYS A 129 -16.06 31.27 -27.59
CA CYS A 129 -16.26 31.51 -29.03
C CYS A 129 -17.72 31.49 -29.50
N SER A 130 -18.69 31.14 -28.65
CA SER A 130 -20.08 31.01 -29.12
C SER A 130 -20.60 32.33 -29.74
N PRO A 131 -21.28 32.30 -30.89
CA PRO A 131 -21.87 33.51 -31.48
C PRO A 131 -23.00 34.13 -30.65
N ASN A 132 -23.52 33.40 -29.67
CA ASN A 132 -24.58 33.85 -28.76
C ASN A 132 -24.06 34.00 -27.33
N GLN A 133 -22.77 34.34 -27.17
CA GLN A 133 -22.09 34.41 -25.87
C GLN A 133 -22.82 35.31 -24.87
N SER A 134 -23.36 36.44 -25.31
CA SER A 134 -24.09 37.37 -24.42
C SER A 134 -25.37 36.78 -23.84
N LEU A 135 -25.93 35.68 -24.37
CA LEU A 135 -27.15 35.09 -23.78
C LEU A 135 -26.90 34.42 -22.44
N PHE A 136 -25.69 33.89 -22.20
CA PHE A 136 -25.40 33.08 -21.01
C PHE A 136 -24.17 33.55 -20.24
N ILE A 137 -23.48 34.61 -20.69
CA ILE A 137 -22.36 35.25 -19.99
C ILE A 137 -22.74 36.67 -19.60
N ASN A 138 -22.51 37.02 -18.34
CA ASN A 138 -22.64 38.36 -17.81
C ASN A 138 -21.31 38.82 -17.20
N VAL A 139 -20.72 39.91 -17.72
CA VAL A 139 -19.44 40.40 -17.20
C VAL A 139 -19.67 41.20 -15.93
N THR A 140 -18.98 40.84 -14.85
CA THR A 140 -19.17 41.44 -13.53
C THR A 140 -17.98 42.26 -13.05
N ARG A 141 -16.76 41.97 -13.53
CA ARG A 141 -15.55 42.71 -13.15
C ARG A 141 -14.59 42.87 -14.33
N VAL A 142 -14.06 44.08 -14.48
CA VAL A 142 -13.04 44.41 -15.48
C VAL A 142 -11.89 45.20 -14.84
N ALA A 143 -10.68 45.01 -15.37
CA ALA A 143 -9.51 45.81 -15.05
C ALA A 143 -9.26 46.85 -16.14
N GLN A 144 -9.11 48.11 -15.73
CA GLN A 144 -8.85 49.21 -16.66
C GLN A 144 -7.43 49.11 -17.24
N ARG A 145 -7.29 49.45 -18.52
CA ARG A 145 -6.01 49.52 -19.24
C ARG A 145 -5.65 50.97 -19.54
N GLU A 146 -4.51 51.19 -20.21
CA GLU A 146 -4.09 52.52 -20.65
C GLU A 146 -5.21 53.26 -21.42
N GLU A 147 -5.19 54.58 -21.33
CA GLU A 147 -6.23 55.47 -21.86
C GLU A 147 -6.48 55.19 -23.36
N GLY A 148 -7.71 54.78 -23.71
CA GLY A 148 -8.11 54.44 -25.08
C GLY A 148 -8.10 52.94 -25.45
N GLN A 149 -7.69 52.04 -24.55
CA GLN A 149 -7.79 50.59 -24.75
C GLN A 149 -9.04 50.01 -24.08
N SER A 150 -9.64 48.98 -24.68
CA SER A 150 -10.75 48.25 -24.06
C SER A 150 -10.31 47.62 -22.72
N PRO A 151 -11.18 47.65 -21.70
CA PRO A 151 -10.85 47.08 -20.40
C PRO A 151 -10.78 45.55 -20.48
N ALA A 152 -9.92 44.95 -19.65
CA ALA A 152 -9.69 43.52 -19.60
C ALA A 152 -10.72 42.84 -18.68
N VAL A 153 -11.34 41.75 -19.12
CA VAL A 153 -12.32 41.01 -18.31
C VAL A 153 -11.60 40.13 -17.30
N VAL A 154 -11.84 40.36 -16.00
CA VAL A 154 -11.18 39.61 -14.90
C VAL A 154 -12.15 38.74 -14.10
N ALA A 155 -13.46 39.00 -14.19
CA ALA A 155 -14.47 38.07 -13.70
C ALA A 155 -15.78 38.17 -14.49
N TYR A 156 -16.46 37.03 -14.65
CA TYR A 156 -17.81 36.97 -15.21
C TYR A 156 -18.64 35.84 -14.60
N GLU A 157 -19.95 35.93 -14.77
CA GLU A 157 -20.92 34.90 -14.41
C GLU A 157 -21.37 34.16 -15.67
N ALA A 158 -21.48 32.83 -15.57
CA ALA A 158 -21.97 31.96 -16.64
C ALA A 158 -23.21 31.17 -16.17
N PHE A 159 -24.26 31.17 -16.99
CA PHE A 159 -25.55 30.55 -16.67
C PHE A 159 -25.79 29.32 -17.54
N TYR A 160 -25.91 28.15 -16.92
CA TYR A 160 -26.14 26.87 -17.60
C TYR A 160 -27.41 26.19 -17.11
N GLN A 161 -27.99 25.36 -17.96
CA GLN A 161 -29.05 24.48 -17.51
C GLN A 161 -28.46 23.36 -16.67
N ARG A 162 -29.10 23.01 -15.54
CA ARG A 162 -28.61 21.96 -14.63
C ARG A 162 -28.38 20.62 -15.34
N SER A 163 -29.35 20.18 -16.15
CA SER A 163 -29.25 18.92 -16.91
C SER A 163 -28.05 18.90 -17.87
N PHE A 164 -27.73 20.03 -18.51
CA PHE A 164 -26.57 20.16 -19.39
C PHE A 164 -25.25 19.99 -18.62
N ALA A 165 -25.12 20.67 -17.47
CA ALA A 165 -23.93 20.55 -16.64
C ALA A 165 -23.77 19.14 -16.04
N GLU A 166 -24.86 18.54 -15.57
CA GLU A 166 -24.86 17.19 -14.98
C GLU A 166 -24.51 16.10 -16.00
N GLN A 167 -25.10 16.13 -17.20
CA GLN A 167 -24.76 15.18 -18.25
C GLN A 167 -23.30 15.34 -18.73
N THR A 168 -22.80 16.57 -18.80
CA THR A 168 -21.39 16.85 -19.12
C THR A 168 -20.49 16.22 -18.05
N TYR A 169 -20.79 16.47 -16.77
CA TYR A 169 -20.06 15.89 -15.64
C TYR A 169 -20.12 14.35 -15.62
N GLU A 170 -21.29 13.76 -15.80
CA GLU A 170 -21.47 12.30 -15.77
C GLU A 170 -20.76 11.60 -16.92
N SER A 171 -20.64 12.23 -18.09
CA SER A 171 -19.83 11.69 -19.19
C SER A 171 -18.35 11.50 -18.78
N CYS A 172 -17.87 12.26 -17.79
CA CYS A 172 -16.49 12.27 -17.30
C CYS A 172 -16.30 11.64 -15.91
N SER A 173 -17.38 11.39 -15.16
CA SER A 173 -17.34 11.10 -13.71
C SER A 173 -16.54 9.84 -13.36
N ARG A 174 -16.39 8.91 -14.31
CA ARG A 174 -15.73 7.60 -14.13
C ARG A 174 -14.43 7.43 -14.89
N VAL A 175 -13.94 8.47 -15.59
CA VAL A 175 -12.66 8.40 -16.32
C VAL A 175 -11.53 8.17 -15.32
N ARG A 176 -10.67 7.17 -15.59
CA ARG A 176 -9.61 6.75 -14.66
C ARG A 176 -8.24 7.31 -15.05
N ILE A 177 -7.37 7.47 -14.07
CA ILE A 177 -5.93 7.66 -14.23
C ILE A 177 -5.24 6.35 -13.85
N PRO A 178 -4.86 5.47 -14.80
CA PRO A 178 -4.30 4.16 -14.47
C PRO A 178 -3.04 4.23 -13.60
N ALA A 179 -2.15 5.18 -13.89
CA ALA A 179 -0.89 5.35 -13.16
C ALA A 179 -1.07 5.69 -11.67
N ALA A 180 -2.17 6.38 -11.32
CA ALA A 180 -2.48 6.74 -9.95
C ALA A 180 -3.60 5.89 -9.32
N ALA A 181 -4.19 4.97 -10.10
CA ALA A 181 -5.35 4.17 -9.70
C ALA A 181 -6.54 4.99 -9.15
N THR A 182 -6.72 6.24 -9.61
CA THR A 182 -7.78 7.17 -9.16
C THR A 182 -8.66 7.65 -10.33
N LEU A 183 -9.69 8.44 -10.02
CA LEU A 183 -10.56 9.09 -11.02
C LEU A 183 -10.00 10.45 -11.42
N ALA A 184 -10.05 10.77 -12.71
CA ALA A 184 -9.61 12.05 -13.27
C ALA A 184 -10.31 13.24 -12.61
N VAL A 185 -11.63 13.13 -12.40
CA VAL A 185 -12.44 14.15 -11.71
C VAL A 185 -11.93 14.44 -10.30
N GLY A 186 -11.29 13.49 -9.62
CA GLY A 186 -10.68 13.73 -8.31
C GLY A 186 -9.59 14.81 -8.33
N THR A 187 -8.94 15.01 -9.48
CA THR A 187 -7.93 16.07 -9.69
C THR A 187 -8.54 17.39 -10.18
N MET A 188 -9.82 17.38 -10.54
CA MET A 188 -10.55 18.52 -11.13
C MET A 188 -11.66 19.05 -10.21
N CYS A 189 -11.64 18.71 -8.93
CA CYS A 189 -12.70 19.07 -7.97
C CYS A 189 -12.17 19.61 -6.64
N GLY A 190 -10.87 19.93 -6.60
CA GLY A 190 -10.18 20.47 -5.44
C GLY A 190 -10.40 19.66 -4.16
N VAL A 191 -10.73 20.36 -3.06
CA VAL A 191 -10.84 19.81 -1.69
C VAL A 191 -11.84 18.65 -1.55
N TYR A 192 -12.81 18.54 -2.47
CA TYR A 192 -13.86 17.52 -2.43
C TYR A 192 -13.39 16.15 -2.91
N GLY A 193 -12.27 16.08 -3.63
CA GLY A 193 -11.79 14.86 -4.27
C GLY A 193 -12.83 14.25 -5.22
N SER A 194 -12.70 12.96 -5.53
CA SER A 194 -13.62 12.31 -6.49
C SER A 194 -14.98 11.91 -5.89
N THR A 195 -15.08 11.72 -4.58
CA THR A 195 -16.31 11.21 -3.94
C THR A 195 -17.33 12.26 -3.57
N LEU A 196 -16.88 13.46 -3.21
CA LEU A 196 -17.77 14.56 -2.88
C LEU A 196 -17.95 15.51 -4.07
N CYS A 197 -17.45 15.14 -5.25
CA CYS A 197 -17.60 15.94 -6.45
C CYS A 197 -19.00 15.80 -7.04
N ASN A 198 -19.50 16.91 -7.58
CA ASN A 198 -20.72 17.00 -8.39
C ASN A 198 -20.50 18.06 -9.47
N ALA A 199 -21.45 18.19 -10.40
CA ALA A 199 -21.33 19.13 -11.52
C ALA A 199 -21.04 20.58 -11.08
N GLN A 200 -21.71 21.08 -10.03
CA GLN A 200 -21.49 22.43 -9.52
C GLN A 200 -20.06 22.61 -8.98
N ARG A 201 -19.57 21.69 -8.14
CA ARG A 201 -18.22 21.77 -7.56
C ARG A 201 -17.14 21.63 -8.61
N TRP A 202 -17.36 20.76 -9.60
CA TRP A 202 -16.46 20.56 -10.72
C TRP A 202 -16.35 21.80 -11.62
N LEU A 203 -17.47 22.49 -11.89
CA LEU A 203 -17.46 23.76 -12.62
C LEU A 203 -16.85 24.88 -11.78
N ASN A 204 -17.19 24.99 -10.50
CA ASN A 204 -16.61 25.98 -9.60
C ASN A 204 -15.07 25.87 -9.56
N PHE A 205 -14.53 24.65 -9.55
CA PHE A 205 -13.09 24.43 -9.62
C PHE A 205 -12.46 24.96 -10.91
N GLN A 206 -13.15 24.85 -12.05
CA GLN A 206 -12.66 25.39 -13.33
C GLN A 206 -12.66 26.93 -13.38
N GLY A 207 -13.54 27.57 -12.59
CA GLY A 207 -13.67 29.02 -12.50
C GLY A 207 -12.94 29.65 -11.31
N ASP A 208 -12.26 28.87 -10.47
CA ASP A 208 -11.57 29.35 -9.27
C ASP A 208 -10.09 29.60 -9.56
N THR A 209 -9.68 30.87 -9.58
CA THR A 209 -8.28 31.27 -9.81
C THR A 209 -7.32 30.85 -8.69
N GLY A 210 -7.83 30.51 -7.50
CA GLY A 210 -7.03 30.07 -6.36
C GLY A 210 -6.20 28.81 -6.66
N ASN A 211 -6.71 27.93 -7.51
CA ASN A 211 -6.02 26.70 -7.92
C ASN A 211 -4.75 26.93 -8.77
N GLY A 212 -4.51 28.16 -9.25
CA GLY A 212 -3.34 28.51 -10.07
C GLY A 212 -3.37 27.98 -11.51
N LEU A 213 -4.53 27.52 -11.99
CA LEU A 213 -4.80 27.01 -13.34
C LEU A 213 -5.85 27.86 -14.07
N ALA A 214 -6.89 28.34 -13.37
CA ALA A 214 -7.91 29.19 -13.99
C ALA A 214 -7.34 30.60 -14.27
N PRO A 215 -7.49 31.14 -15.50
CA PRO A 215 -6.92 32.43 -15.88
C PRO A 215 -7.70 33.65 -15.37
N LEU A 216 -8.97 33.46 -15.01
CA LEU A 216 -9.86 34.47 -14.44
C LEU A 216 -10.99 33.83 -13.65
N ASP A 217 -11.69 34.61 -12.81
CA ASP A 217 -12.78 34.10 -11.98
C ASP A 217 -14.06 33.91 -12.81
N ILE A 218 -14.63 32.70 -12.76
CA ILE A 218 -15.91 32.38 -13.42
C ILE A 218 -16.88 31.83 -12.39
N THR A 219 -17.98 32.53 -12.16
CA THR A 219 -19.04 32.03 -11.29
C THR A 219 -20.09 31.30 -12.12
N PHE A 220 -20.28 30.01 -11.86
CA PHE A 220 -21.23 29.17 -12.60
C PHE A 220 -22.56 29.05 -11.86
N HIS A 221 -23.65 29.40 -12.53
CA HIS A 221 -25.01 29.26 -12.04
C HIS A 221 -25.73 28.15 -12.80
N LEU A 222 -26.18 27.12 -12.06
CA LEU A 222 -26.96 26.02 -12.61
C LEU A 222 -28.45 26.25 -12.35
N SER A 223 -29.14 26.72 -13.39
CA SER A 223 -30.58 27.04 -13.36
C SER A 223 -31.42 25.85 -13.80
N GLU A 224 -32.62 25.77 -13.23
CA GLU A 224 -33.66 24.85 -13.70
C GLU A 224 -34.34 25.41 -14.97
N PRO A 225 -34.89 24.55 -15.85
CA PRO A 225 -35.48 24.97 -17.12
C PRO A 225 -36.56 26.05 -16.97
N ASP A 226 -37.34 26.00 -15.89
CA ASP A 226 -38.48 26.91 -15.65
C ASP A 226 -38.08 28.22 -14.98
N GLN A 227 -36.80 28.39 -14.62
CA GLN A 227 -36.32 29.60 -13.95
C GLN A 227 -35.94 30.65 -14.99
N ALA A 228 -36.83 31.62 -15.21
CA ALA A 228 -36.56 32.74 -16.12
C ALA A 228 -35.41 33.60 -15.58
N LEU A 229 -34.31 33.67 -16.34
CA LEU A 229 -33.23 34.61 -16.10
C LEU A 229 -33.68 36.02 -16.54
N GLY A 230 -33.46 37.02 -15.70
CA GLY A 230 -33.78 38.41 -16.04
C GLY A 230 -32.93 38.94 -17.19
N GLY A 231 -33.39 39.99 -17.88
CA GLY A 231 -32.57 40.77 -18.80
C GLY A 231 -32.30 40.14 -20.17
N GLY A 232 -33.10 39.17 -20.63
CA GLY A 232 -32.94 38.53 -21.94
C GLY A 232 -31.91 37.40 -21.99
N MET A 233 -31.29 37.09 -20.85
CA MET A 233 -30.39 35.96 -20.70
C MET A 233 -31.14 34.62 -20.77
N GLN A 234 -30.46 33.59 -21.28
CA GLN A 234 -30.96 32.23 -21.38
C GLN A 234 -29.84 31.27 -20.98
N PRO A 235 -30.13 30.26 -20.13
CA PRO A 235 -29.10 29.31 -19.73
C PRO A 235 -28.61 28.50 -20.94
N LEU A 236 -27.30 28.27 -21.03
CA LEU A 236 -26.75 27.44 -22.10
C LEU A 236 -27.29 26.02 -21.98
N ASN A 237 -27.89 25.55 -23.07
CA ASN A 237 -28.28 24.17 -23.27
C ASN A 237 -27.92 23.74 -24.70
N LYS A 238 -27.04 22.76 -24.82
CA LYS A 238 -26.53 22.23 -26.09
C LYS A 238 -26.46 20.71 -26.02
N GLU A 239 -26.41 20.08 -27.19
CA GLU A 239 -26.31 18.63 -27.30
C GLU A 239 -24.98 18.13 -26.72
N ILE A 240 -25.06 17.08 -25.92
CA ILE A 240 -23.94 16.43 -25.23
C ILE A 240 -23.76 15.04 -25.81
N ALA A 241 -22.52 14.62 -25.99
CA ALA A 241 -22.18 13.26 -26.38
C ALA A 241 -22.34 12.29 -25.18
N PRO A 242 -23.26 11.32 -25.20
CA PRO A 242 -23.28 10.27 -24.19
C PRO A 242 -21.99 9.43 -24.28
N CYS A 243 -21.45 9.00 -23.14
CA CYS A 243 -20.20 8.23 -23.14
C CYS A 243 -20.36 6.80 -23.67
N ASN A 244 -21.58 6.28 -23.75
CA ASN A 244 -21.92 4.96 -24.27
C ASN A 244 -22.26 4.94 -25.77
N GLU A 245 -22.26 6.09 -26.44
CA GLU A 245 -22.60 6.20 -27.87
C GLU A 245 -21.37 6.57 -28.71
N THR A 246 -21.35 6.09 -29.96
CA THR A 246 -20.32 6.44 -30.95
C THR A 246 -20.69 7.73 -31.68
N GLN A 247 -19.80 8.71 -31.76
CA GLN A 247 -20.04 9.93 -32.55
C GLN A 247 -19.41 9.86 -33.95
N GLY A 248 -20.25 9.89 -34.98
CA GLY A 248 -19.81 9.82 -36.38
C GLY A 248 -19.13 8.49 -36.73
N ASN A 249 -18.30 8.50 -37.79
CA ASN A 249 -17.71 7.27 -38.33
C ASN A 249 -16.38 6.84 -37.68
N SER A 250 -15.78 7.67 -36.82
CA SER A 250 -14.40 7.47 -36.33
C SER A 250 -14.24 7.45 -34.81
N THR A 251 -15.21 7.93 -34.02
CA THR A 251 -15.08 7.93 -32.55
C THR A 251 -15.86 6.77 -31.94
N VAL A 252 -15.13 5.90 -31.25
CA VAL A 252 -15.68 4.72 -30.56
C VAL A 252 -16.25 5.16 -29.22
N ALA A 253 -17.35 4.52 -28.78
CA ALA A 253 -17.92 4.71 -27.46
C ALA A 253 -16.88 4.41 -26.36
N CYS A 254 -17.01 5.08 -25.20
CA CYS A 254 -16.07 4.91 -24.10
C CYS A 254 -16.20 3.53 -23.46
N SER A 255 -15.08 2.99 -22.99
CA SER A 255 -15.04 1.69 -22.32
C SER A 255 -15.80 1.72 -20.98
N CYS A 256 -16.34 0.58 -20.55
CA CYS A 256 -17.01 0.42 -19.26
C CYS A 256 -16.14 0.83 -18.05
N GLN A 257 -14.80 0.73 -18.16
CA GLN A 257 -13.89 1.13 -17.09
C GLN A 257 -13.88 2.65 -16.86
N ASP A 258 -14.11 3.42 -17.93
CA ASP A 258 -14.07 4.89 -17.95
C ASP A 258 -15.49 5.52 -18.03
N CYS A 259 -16.52 4.72 -18.38
CA CYS A 259 -17.93 5.12 -18.46
C CYS A 259 -18.81 3.97 -17.96
N ALA A 260 -19.40 4.11 -16.77
CA ALA A 260 -20.23 3.05 -16.18
C ALA A 260 -21.49 2.72 -17.00
N ALA A 261 -22.01 3.69 -17.77
CA ALA A 261 -23.17 3.49 -18.64
C ALA A 261 -22.91 2.52 -19.80
N SER A 262 -21.65 2.25 -20.14
CA SER A 262 -21.27 1.26 -21.15
C SER A 262 -21.18 -0.17 -20.60
N CYS A 263 -21.36 -0.38 -19.29
CA CYS A 263 -21.21 -1.69 -18.66
C CYS A 263 -22.47 -2.56 -18.78
N PRO A 264 -22.34 -3.84 -19.15
CA PRO A 264 -23.44 -4.78 -18.97
C PRO A 264 -23.69 -5.02 -17.47
N ALA A 265 -24.95 -5.21 -17.08
CA ALA A 265 -25.29 -5.62 -15.72
C ALA A 265 -24.89 -7.09 -15.52
N ILE A 266 -23.91 -7.35 -14.65
CA ILE A 266 -23.43 -8.70 -14.31
C ILE A 266 -23.84 -9.01 -12.86
N THR A 267 -24.34 -10.21 -12.61
CA THR A 267 -24.62 -10.70 -11.26
C THR A 267 -23.32 -10.86 -10.48
N GLN A 268 -23.31 -10.46 -9.21
CA GLN A 268 -22.12 -10.59 -8.36
C GLN A 268 -21.65 -12.06 -8.31
N PRO A 269 -20.37 -12.36 -8.56
CA PRO A 269 -19.84 -13.71 -8.44
C PRO A 269 -20.02 -14.22 -7.01
N GLU A 270 -20.46 -15.47 -6.87
CA GLU A 270 -20.49 -16.13 -5.57
C GLU A 270 -19.06 -16.32 -5.05
N ALA A 271 -18.87 -16.12 -3.75
CA ALA A 271 -17.57 -16.34 -3.12
C ALA A 271 -17.20 -17.82 -3.24
N LEU A 272 -15.96 -18.10 -3.68
CA LEU A 272 -15.44 -19.46 -3.67
C LEU A 272 -15.33 -19.96 -2.22
N ASP A 273 -15.72 -21.21 -2.01
CA ASP A 273 -15.62 -21.85 -0.70
C ASP A 273 -14.13 -22.09 -0.35
N PRO A 274 -13.61 -21.54 0.76
CA PRO A 274 -12.22 -21.73 1.17
C PRO A 274 -11.94 -23.12 1.77
N THR A 275 -12.97 -23.94 1.97
CA THR A 275 -12.78 -25.25 2.58
C THR A 275 -11.97 -26.18 1.67
N PHE A 276 -11.07 -26.94 2.29
CA PHE A 276 -10.28 -27.93 1.57
C PHE A 276 -11.20 -29.05 1.08
N TYR A 277 -11.39 -29.17 -0.23
CA TYR A 277 -12.18 -30.23 -0.86
C TYR A 277 -11.29 -31.28 -1.53
N LEU A 278 -11.74 -32.54 -1.48
CA LEU A 278 -11.23 -33.62 -2.32
C LEU A 278 -12.36 -34.09 -3.24
N GLY A 279 -12.31 -33.65 -4.51
CA GLY A 279 -13.40 -33.86 -5.44
C GLY A 279 -14.66 -33.09 -5.03
N ARG A 280 -15.70 -33.80 -4.58
CA ARG A 280 -16.99 -33.21 -4.16
C ARG A 280 -17.22 -33.23 -2.65
N MET A 281 -16.30 -33.77 -1.85
CA MET A 281 -16.46 -33.88 -0.39
C MET A 281 -15.42 -33.04 0.33
N PRO A 282 -15.74 -32.47 1.51
CA PRO A 282 -14.73 -31.85 2.35
C PRO A 282 -13.60 -32.84 2.61
N GLY A 283 -12.37 -32.43 2.35
CA GLY A 283 -11.18 -33.26 2.39
C GLY A 283 -10.95 -33.91 3.76
N GLY A 284 -11.32 -33.21 4.85
CA GLY A 284 -11.29 -33.78 6.20
C GLY A 284 -12.20 -35.01 6.35
N ILE A 285 -13.43 -34.96 5.82
CA ILE A 285 -14.37 -36.09 5.85
C ILE A 285 -13.85 -37.22 4.95
N ALA A 286 -13.37 -36.90 3.76
CA ALA A 286 -12.78 -37.88 2.85
C ALA A 286 -11.61 -38.62 3.52
N LEU A 287 -10.74 -37.90 4.23
CA LEU A 287 -9.61 -38.47 4.96
C LEU A 287 -10.07 -39.40 6.09
N VAL A 288 -11.10 -38.99 6.86
CA VAL A 288 -11.69 -39.83 7.91
C VAL A 288 -12.29 -41.12 7.34
N ILE A 289 -12.99 -41.05 6.21
CA ILE A 289 -13.55 -42.23 5.52
C ILE A 289 -12.42 -43.15 5.04
N ILE A 290 -11.38 -42.60 4.41
CA ILE A 290 -10.24 -43.39 3.94
C ILE A 290 -9.56 -44.10 5.12
N LEU A 291 -9.22 -43.38 6.19
CA LEU A 291 -8.57 -43.96 7.36
C LEU A 291 -9.46 -45.01 8.05
N SER A 292 -10.76 -44.75 8.20
CA SER A 292 -11.71 -45.68 8.82
C SER A 292 -11.91 -46.93 7.96
N SER A 293 -11.98 -46.79 6.63
CA SER A 293 -12.12 -47.93 5.72
C SER A 293 -10.89 -48.82 5.72
N VAL A 294 -9.67 -48.24 5.71
CA VAL A 294 -8.41 -48.98 5.86
C VAL A 294 -8.38 -49.72 7.20
N PHE A 295 -8.78 -49.07 8.29
CA PHE A 295 -8.84 -49.68 9.62
C PHE A 295 -9.83 -50.85 9.68
N VAL A 296 -11.03 -50.69 9.13
CA VAL A 296 -12.04 -51.76 9.07
C VAL A 296 -11.59 -52.92 8.19
N LEU A 297 -10.98 -52.65 7.03
CA LEU A 297 -10.44 -53.70 6.16
C LEU A 297 -9.33 -54.49 6.86
N LEU A 298 -8.42 -53.80 7.55
CA LEU A 298 -7.31 -54.42 8.28
C LEU A 298 -7.83 -55.28 9.45
N THR A 299 -8.83 -54.79 10.19
CA THR A 299 -9.44 -55.56 11.29
C THR A 299 -10.22 -56.78 10.78
N ILE A 300 -10.99 -56.66 9.69
CA ILE A 300 -11.68 -57.79 9.05
C ILE A 300 -10.67 -58.82 8.55
N LEU A 301 -9.59 -58.38 7.88
CA LEU A 301 -8.54 -59.27 7.40
C LEU A 301 -7.90 -60.04 8.56
N LEU A 302 -7.53 -59.37 9.66
CA LEU A 302 -6.97 -60.01 10.84
C LEU A 302 -7.94 -61.00 11.48
N VAL A 303 -9.22 -60.67 11.59
CA VAL A 303 -10.25 -61.58 12.14
C VAL A 303 -10.50 -62.76 11.21
N TYR A 304 -10.52 -62.55 9.89
CA TYR A 304 -10.67 -63.60 8.90
C TYR A 304 -9.47 -64.56 8.94
N LEU A 305 -8.25 -64.05 8.96
CA LEU A 305 -7.03 -64.86 9.08
C LEU A 305 -7.04 -65.68 10.38
N ARG A 306 -7.45 -65.09 11.51
CA ARG A 306 -7.63 -65.83 12.77
C ARG A 306 -8.69 -66.92 12.66
N LYS A 307 -9.88 -66.62 12.10
CA LYS A 307 -10.94 -67.63 11.93
C LYS A 307 -10.59 -68.73 10.93
N ALA A 308 -9.86 -68.41 9.86
CA ALA A 308 -9.36 -69.40 8.91
C ALA A 308 -8.38 -70.37 9.59
N SER A 309 -7.48 -69.84 10.42
CA SER A 309 -6.58 -70.64 11.26
C SER A 309 -7.33 -71.54 12.25
N ASP A 310 -8.38 -71.03 12.90
CA ASP A 310 -9.19 -71.78 13.87
C ASP A 310 -10.07 -72.87 13.21
N LYS A 311 -10.57 -72.60 12.00
CA LYS A 311 -11.39 -73.56 11.22
C LYS A 311 -10.56 -74.73 10.67
N ASP A 312 -9.28 -74.50 10.37
CA ASP A 312 -8.33 -75.57 10.03
C ASP A 312 -7.94 -76.43 11.25
N GLN A 313 -7.91 -75.87 12.46
CA GLN A 313 -7.71 -76.65 13.69
C GLN A 313 -8.90 -77.58 13.98
N CYS A 314 -10.14 -77.17 13.72
CA CYS A 314 -11.33 -78.00 13.97
C CYS A 314 -11.50 -79.21 13.03
N LYS A 315 -10.77 -79.27 11.90
CA LYS A 315 -10.79 -80.42 10.98
C LYS A 315 -9.67 -81.45 11.23
N ARG A 316 -8.66 -81.14 12.04
CA ARG A 316 -7.59 -82.09 12.41
C ARG A 316 -7.77 -82.60 13.84
N LYS A 317 -8.45 -83.74 13.95
CA LYS A 317 -8.41 -84.57 15.16
C LYS A 317 -7.50 -85.76 14.87
N ASP A 318 -6.19 -85.54 14.94
CA ASP A 318 -5.15 -86.56 15.12
C ASP A 318 -3.94 -85.92 15.83
N PRO A 319 -3.30 -86.60 16.80
CA PRO A 319 -2.21 -86.04 17.59
C PRO A 319 -0.88 -86.21 16.84
N MET A 320 -0.42 -85.17 16.16
CA MET A 320 1.00 -84.87 15.91
C MET A 320 1.05 -83.39 15.51
N ALA A 321 1.41 -82.55 16.47
CA ALA A 321 1.53 -81.11 16.31
C ALA A 321 2.61 -80.79 15.27
N GLY A 322 2.18 -80.42 14.07
CA GLY A 322 3.02 -79.77 13.07
C GLY A 322 2.74 -78.28 13.11
N ASP A 323 3.60 -77.52 13.79
CA ASP A 323 3.54 -76.05 13.85
C ASP A 323 3.38 -75.43 12.44
N SER A 324 2.54 -74.40 12.34
CA SER A 324 2.23 -73.72 11.09
C SER A 324 3.51 -73.19 10.42
N LEU A 325 3.57 -73.18 9.08
CA LEU A 325 4.76 -72.73 8.34
C LEU A 325 5.20 -71.31 8.73
N SER A 326 4.24 -70.44 9.05
CA SER A 326 4.46 -69.09 9.58
C SER A 326 5.10 -69.12 10.97
N ASP A 327 4.65 -70.01 11.86
CA ASP A 327 5.21 -70.14 13.20
C ASP A 327 6.60 -70.76 13.15
N ARG A 328 6.86 -71.69 12.22
CA ARG A 328 8.21 -72.22 11.96
C ARG A 328 9.15 -71.18 11.37
N ILE A 329 8.68 -70.33 10.45
CA ILE A 329 9.48 -69.24 9.86
C ILE A 329 9.73 -68.15 10.92
N SER A 330 8.73 -67.82 11.73
CA SER A 330 8.85 -66.88 12.85
C SER A 330 9.85 -67.40 13.88
N LEU A 331 9.67 -68.62 14.37
CA LEU A 331 10.57 -69.27 15.32
C LEU A 331 11.98 -69.43 14.75
N SER A 332 12.11 -69.80 13.47
CA SER A 332 13.40 -69.87 12.78
C SER A 332 14.05 -68.49 12.68
N SER A 333 13.30 -67.44 12.32
CA SER A 333 13.84 -66.08 12.24
C SER A 333 14.27 -65.55 13.61
N HIS A 334 13.47 -65.76 14.65
CA HIS A 334 13.79 -65.39 16.02
C HIS A 334 15.00 -66.16 16.57
N THR A 335 15.09 -67.47 16.30
CA THR A 335 16.23 -68.29 16.73
C THR A 335 17.50 -67.95 15.95
N LEU A 336 17.41 -67.66 14.65
CA LEU A 336 18.54 -67.19 13.83
C LEU A 336 19.03 -65.82 14.30
N LEU A 337 18.14 -64.84 14.50
CA LEU A 337 18.51 -63.54 15.05
C LEU A 337 19.10 -63.69 16.46
N GLY A 338 18.49 -64.55 17.29
CA GLY A 338 18.97 -64.84 18.64
C GLY A 338 20.38 -65.40 18.63
N GLN A 339 20.64 -66.43 17.82
CA GLN A 339 21.98 -67.02 17.68
C GLN A 339 23.00 -66.03 17.11
N PHE A 340 22.60 -65.22 16.13
CA PHE A 340 23.45 -64.18 15.56
C PHE A 340 23.82 -63.12 16.60
N PHE A 341 22.83 -62.54 17.30
CA PHE A 341 23.08 -61.51 18.30
C PHE A 341 23.78 -62.06 19.56
N GLN A 342 23.59 -63.34 19.90
CA GLN A 342 24.37 -64.02 20.94
C GLN A 342 25.84 -64.16 20.51
N GLY A 343 26.10 -64.62 19.28
CA GLY A 343 27.46 -64.71 18.73
C GLY A 343 28.14 -63.33 18.64
N TRP A 344 27.42 -62.33 18.15
CA TRP A 344 27.90 -60.94 18.08
C TRP A 344 28.14 -60.35 19.47
N GLY A 345 27.18 -60.47 20.38
CA GLY A 345 27.25 -59.92 21.73
C GLY A 345 28.37 -60.55 22.56
N THR A 346 28.57 -61.87 22.46
CA THR A 346 29.70 -62.56 23.13
C THR A 346 31.05 -62.14 22.55
N TRP A 347 31.15 -61.95 21.23
CA TRP A 347 32.34 -61.40 20.60
C TRP A 347 32.64 -59.97 21.08
N VAL A 348 31.62 -59.10 21.10
CA VAL A 348 31.74 -57.71 21.57
C VAL A 348 32.17 -57.66 23.05
N ALA A 349 31.55 -58.49 23.90
CA ALA A 349 31.86 -58.56 25.32
C ALA A 349 33.26 -59.13 25.61
N SER A 350 33.81 -59.96 24.72
CA SER A 350 35.17 -60.50 24.86
C SER A 350 36.28 -59.49 24.54
N TRP A 351 35.99 -58.44 23.76
CA TRP A 351 36.95 -57.39 23.37
C TRP A 351 36.39 -55.96 23.58
N PRO A 352 36.05 -55.56 24.83
CA PRO A 352 35.33 -54.31 25.07
C PRO A 352 36.17 -53.06 24.78
N LEU A 353 37.46 -53.07 25.13
CA LEU A 353 38.34 -51.90 24.96
C LEU A 353 38.61 -51.57 23.49
N THR A 354 38.86 -52.59 22.66
CA THR A 354 39.15 -52.37 21.23
C THR A 354 37.93 -51.81 20.50
N ILE A 355 36.73 -52.31 20.84
CA ILE A 355 35.47 -51.87 20.24
C ILE A 355 35.12 -50.44 20.67
N LEU A 356 35.30 -50.10 21.95
CA LEU A 356 35.10 -48.73 22.44
C LEU A 356 36.06 -47.73 21.77
N VAL A 357 37.31 -48.10 21.57
CA VAL A 357 38.29 -47.24 20.86
C VAL A 357 37.89 -47.08 19.40
N LEU A 358 37.57 -48.17 18.71
CA LEU A 358 37.18 -48.13 17.30
C LEU A 358 35.91 -47.30 17.07
N SER A 359 34.87 -47.49 17.90
CA SER A 359 33.63 -46.72 17.80
C SER A 359 33.85 -45.24 18.09
N SER A 360 34.68 -44.91 19.09
CA SER A 360 35.03 -43.52 19.40
C SER A 360 35.79 -42.85 18.24
N VAL A 361 36.73 -43.56 17.59
CA VAL A 361 37.45 -43.05 16.41
C VAL A 361 36.50 -42.78 15.24
N VAL A 362 35.52 -43.66 15.01
CA VAL A 362 34.51 -43.45 13.96
C VAL A 362 33.64 -42.23 14.29
N VAL A 363 33.15 -42.09 15.52
CA VAL A 363 32.33 -40.94 15.93
C VAL A 363 33.11 -39.64 15.80
N VAL A 364 34.35 -39.59 16.28
CA VAL A 364 35.18 -38.37 16.21
C VAL A 364 35.52 -38.01 14.76
N SER A 365 35.82 -38.99 13.91
CA SER A 365 36.14 -38.71 12.50
C SER A 365 34.93 -38.17 11.72
N LEU A 366 33.73 -38.68 11.98
CA LEU A 366 32.50 -38.14 11.38
C LEU A 366 32.13 -36.77 11.96
N ALA A 367 32.25 -36.61 13.28
CA ALA A 367 31.96 -35.34 13.96
C ALA A 367 32.94 -34.21 13.57
N ALA A 368 34.18 -34.53 13.15
CA ALA A 368 35.12 -33.55 12.63
C ALA A 368 34.58 -32.77 11.41
N GLY A 369 33.60 -33.33 10.69
CA GLY A 369 32.91 -32.66 9.60
C GLY A 369 32.17 -31.39 10.02
N LEU A 370 31.83 -31.23 11.31
CA LEU A 370 31.15 -30.03 11.83
C LEU A 370 31.95 -28.74 11.61
N VAL A 371 33.25 -28.81 11.38
CA VAL A 371 34.09 -27.65 11.01
C VAL A 371 33.61 -27.00 9.70
N PHE A 372 33.00 -27.77 8.80
CA PHE A 372 32.48 -27.28 7.51
C PHE A 372 30.98 -26.97 7.56
N MET A 373 30.40 -26.85 8.75
CA MET A 373 28.96 -26.66 8.89
C MET A 373 28.57 -25.24 8.46
N GLU A 374 27.67 -25.17 7.48
CA GLU A 374 27.05 -23.93 7.02
C GLU A 374 25.59 -23.91 7.47
N LEU A 375 25.16 -22.79 8.06
CA LEU A 375 23.80 -22.58 8.53
C LEU A 375 23.03 -21.67 7.57
N THR A 376 21.82 -22.06 7.18
CA THR A 376 20.88 -21.20 6.46
C THR A 376 19.95 -20.48 7.43
N THR A 377 19.98 -19.15 7.39
CA THR A 377 19.11 -18.27 8.20
C THR A 377 18.01 -17.59 7.39
N ASP A 378 18.15 -17.54 6.06
CA ASP A 378 17.15 -16.93 5.18
C ASP A 378 15.84 -17.76 5.22
N PRO A 379 14.72 -17.16 5.67
CA PRO A 379 13.44 -17.85 5.72
C PRO A 379 12.96 -18.31 4.34
N VAL A 380 13.25 -17.57 3.26
CA VAL A 380 12.80 -17.97 1.93
C VAL A 380 13.48 -19.29 1.53
N GLU A 381 14.78 -19.45 1.81
CA GLU A 381 15.53 -20.69 1.56
C GLU A 381 15.04 -21.86 2.42
N LEU A 382 14.60 -21.59 3.65
CA LEU A 382 14.09 -22.62 4.57
C LEU A 382 12.67 -23.09 4.22
N TRP A 383 11.79 -22.17 3.81
CA TRP A 383 10.35 -22.43 3.73
C TRP A 383 9.82 -22.66 2.31
N SER A 384 10.67 -22.60 1.29
CA SER A 384 10.24 -22.81 -0.10
C SER A 384 11.20 -23.71 -0.87
N ALA A 385 10.64 -24.70 -1.57
CA ALA A 385 11.44 -25.61 -2.39
C ALA A 385 12.07 -24.85 -3.57
N PRO A 386 13.37 -25.07 -3.86
CA PRO A 386 14.11 -24.30 -4.87
C PRO A 386 13.53 -24.47 -6.28
N SER A 387 12.91 -25.62 -6.57
CA SER A 387 12.29 -25.93 -7.86
C SER A 387 10.79 -25.65 -7.92
N SER A 388 10.21 -25.02 -6.89
CA SER A 388 8.77 -24.69 -6.84
C SER A 388 8.39 -23.65 -7.90
N GLN A 389 7.12 -23.64 -8.31
CA GLN A 389 6.61 -22.66 -9.27
C GLN A 389 6.82 -21.21 -8.78
N ALA A 390 6.49 -20.93 -7.51
CA ALA A 390 6.67 -19.61 -6.91
C ALA A 390 8.14 -19.14 -6.94
N ARG A 391 9.11 -20.05 -6.74
CA ARG A 391 10.54 -19.72 -6.88
C ARG A 391 10.94 -19.39 -8.31
N ARG A 392 10.40 -20.09 -9.31
CA ARG A 392 10.64 -19.79 -10.72
C ARG A 392 10.07 -18.44 -11.12
N GLU A 393 8.86 -18.13 -10.67
CA GLU A 393 8.20 -16.84 -10.89
C GLU A 393 8.98 -15.70 -10.22
N LYS A 394 9.44 -15.89 -8.97
CA LYS A 394 10.31 -14.94 -8.28
C LYS A 394 11.62 -14.71 -9.03
N ALA A 395 12.30 -15.79 -9.44
CA ALA A 395 13.56 -15.69 -10.18
C ALA A 395 13.39 -14.94 -11.51
N PHE A 396 12.28 -15.20 -12.22
CA PHE A 396 11.93 -14.46 -13.43
C PHE A 396 11.69 -12.97 -13.14
N HIS A 397 10.94 -12.65 -12.09
CA HIS A 397 10.68 -11.26 -11.68
C HIS A 397 11.98 -10.52 -11.34
N ASP A 398 12.80 -11.09 -10.45
CA ASP A 398 14.05 -10.48 -9.99
C ASP A 398 15.02 -10.24 -11.15
N GLN A 399 15.05 -11.14 -12.14
CA GLN A 399 15.91 -11.00 -13.31
C GLN A 399 15.48 -9.85 -14.24
N HIS A 400 14.18 -9.63 -14.43
CA HIS A 400 13.67 -8.66 -15.42
C HIS A 400 13.38 -7.29 -14.84
N PHE A 401 12.99 -7.22 -13.56
CA PHE A 401 12.55 -5.99 -12.90
C PHE A 401 13.46 -5.59 -11.72
N GLY A 402 14.44 -6.44 -11.37
CA GLY A 402 15.17 -6.33 -10.12
C GLY A 402 14.39 -6.92 -8.94
N PRO A 403 15.06 -7.20 -7.81
CA PRO A 403 14.39 -7.71 -6.62
C PRO A 403 13.45 -6.65 -6.02
N PHE A 404 12.33 -7.10 -5.47
CA PHE A 404 11.39 -6.23 -4.76
C PHE A 404 12.08 -5.48 -3.61
N PHE A 405 11.78 -4.19 -3.46
CA PHE A 405 12.42 -3.29 -2.49
C PHE A 405 12.19 -3.76 -1.03
N ARG A 406 13.09 -3.36 -0.13
CA ARG A 406 13.03 -3.68 1.30
C ARG A 406 12.20 -2.60 2.01
N THR A 407 11.31 -3.02 2.91
CA THR A 407 10.40 -2.09 3.61
C THR A 407 10.74 -1.98 5.08
N ASN A 408 10.92 -0.75 5.56
CA ASN A 408 11.11 -0.45 6.99
C ASN A 408 9.97 0.46 7.42
N GLN A 409 9.13 0.00 8.36
CA GLN A 409 7.89 0.68 8.69
C GLN A 409 7.80 0.98 10.18
N VAL A 410 7.26 2.15 10.49
CA VAL A 410 6.93 2.62 11.84
C VAL A 410 5.46 2.97 11.88
N ILE A 411 4.75 2.45 12.89
CA ILE A 411 3.35 2.73 13.16
C ILE A 411 3.26 3.35 14.55
N LEU A 412 2.71 4.57 14.62
CA LEU A 412 2.54 5.30 15.87
C LEU A 412 1.06 5.50 16.19
N THR A 413 0.68 5.24 17.44
CA THR A 413 -0.67 5.47 17.96
C THR A 413 -0.61 6.25 19.27
N ALA A 414 -1.67 6.97 19.62
CA ALA A 414 -1.75 7.79 20.84
C ALA A 414 -3.05 7.46 21.61
N PRO A 415 -3.14 6.27 22.25
CA PRO A 415 -4.39 5.80 22.86
C PRO A 415 -4.89 6.67 24.02
N ASN A 416 -4.00 7.43 24.67
CA ASN A 416 -4.33 8.29 25.81
C ASN A 416 -4.79 9.70 25.40
N ARG A 417 -4.81 10.04 24.11
CA ARG A 417 -5.25 11.36 23.62
C ARG A 417 -6.69 11.27 23.11
N SER A 418 -7.57 12.12 23.62
CA SER A 418 -8.95 12.21 23.17
C SER A 418 -9.04 12.86 21.78
N SER A 419 -10.07 12.48 21.02
CA SER A 419 -10.44 13.19 19.80
C SER A 419 -10.93 14.61 20.09
N TYR A 420 -10.87 15.46 19.07
CA TYR A 420 -11.33 16.85 19.13
C TYR A 420 -12.06 17.21 17.83
N ARG A 421 -12.77 18.34 17.83
CA ARG A 421 -13.47 18.85 16.64
C ARG A 421 -12.72 20.03 16.04
N TYR A 422 -12.79 20.13 14.72
CA TYR A 422 -12.22 21.22 13.94
C TYR A 422 -13.22 21.68 12.88
N ASP A 423 -13.52 22.97 12.88
CA ASP A 423 -14.44 23.59 11.91
C ASP A 423 -13.65 24.13 10.72
N SER A 424 -13.54 23.33 9.66
CA SER A 424 -12.89 23.73 8.41
C SER A 424 -13.77 24.71 7.62
N LEU A 425 -13.15 25.76 7.07
CA LEU A 425 -13.84 26.71 6.19
C LEU A 425 -14.42 26.05 4.94
N LEU A 426 -13.76 25.00 4.43
CA LEU A 426 -14.12 24.34 3.16
C LEU A 426 -15.05 23.14 3.36
N LEU A 427 -14.89 22.40 4.46
CA LEU A 427 -15.55 21.10 4.67
C LEU A 427 -16.49 21.06 5.89
N GLY A 428 -16.60 22.16 6.63
CA GLY A 428 -17.38 22.25 7.87
C GLY A 428 -16.75 21.51 9.04
N SER A 429 -17.55 21.20 10.06
CA SER A 429 -17.13 20.48 11.27
C SER A 429 -16.62 19.07 10.94
N LYS A 430 -15.39 18.77 11.36
CA LYS A 430 -14.74 17.45 11.26
C LYS A 430 -14.22 16.99 12.61
N ASN A 431 -14.33 15.69 12.87
CA ASN A 431 -13.69 15.06 14.02
C ASN A 431 -12.24 14.73 13.67
N PHE A 432 -11.33 15.04 14.58
CA PHE A 432 -9.93 14.71 14.50
C PHE A 432 -9.55 13.76 15.63
N SER A 433 -8.84 12.69 15.27
CA SER A 433 -8.25 11.78 16.25
C SER A 433 -7.14 12.48 17.05
N GLY A 434 -6.96 12.07 18.31
CA GLY A 434 -5.95 12.64 19.20
C GLY A 434 -4.50 12.45 18.72
N ILE A 435 -4.24 11.45 17.86
CA ILE A 435 -2.92 11.22 17.25
C ILE A 435 -2.53 12.32 16.25
N LEU A 436 -3.52 13.01 15.67
CA LEU A 436 -3.32 14.11 14.73
C LEU A 436 -3.08 15.46 15.43
N ALA A 437 -2.74 15.46 16.72
CA ALA A 437 -2.38 16.68 17.42
C ALA A 437 -1.03 17.23 16.89
N LEU A 438 -0.93 18.55 16.75
CA LEU A 438 0.24 19.20 16.13
C LEU A 438 1.55 18.93 16.89
N ASP A 439 1.51 18.84 18.23
CA ASP A 439 2.65 18.48 19.06
C ASP A 439 3.20 17.09 18.71
N LEU A 440 2.32 16.12 18.46
CA LEU A 440 2.69 14.77 18.06
C LEU A 440 3.25 14.72 16.62
N LEU A 441 2.70 15.51 15.70
CA LEU A 441 3.22 15.62 14.34
C LEU A 441 4.63 16.24 14.29
N LEU A 442 4.92 17.21 15.18
CA LEU A 442 6.25 17.79 15.30
C LEU A 442 7.27 16.78 15.85
N GLU A 443 6.90 15.99 16.86
CA GLU A 443 7.74 14.89 17.37
C GLU A 443 7.99 13.82 16.29
N LEU A 444 6.96 13.49 15.49
CA LEU A 444 7.12 12.58 14.35
C LEU A 444 8.07 13.16 13.29
N LEU A 445 8.00 14.47 13.03
CA LEU A 445 8.89 15.13 12.07
C LEU A 445 10.35 15.09 12.55
N GLU A 446 10.58 15.33 13.83
CA GLU A 446 11.93 15.23 14.41
C GLU A 446 12.48 13.80 14.37
N LEU A 447 11.64 12.78 14.59
CA LEU A 447 12.01 11.39 14.39
C LEU A 447 12.36 11.10 12.92
N GLN A 448 11.50 11.51 11.99
CA GLN A 448 11.69 11.27 10.57
C GLN A 448 13.00 11.89 10.07
N GLU A 449 13.27 13.15 10.41
CA GLU A 449 14.51 13.85 10.02
C GLU A 449 15.75 13.21 10.67
N ARG A 450 15.66 12.73 11.92
CA ARG A 450 16.78 11.98 12.53
C ARG A 450 17.07 10.69 11.76
N LEU A 451 16.05 9.94 11.38
CA LEU A 451 16.21 8.71 10.62
C LEU A 451 16.73 8.97 9.20
N ARG A 452 16.31 10.05 8.55
CA ARG A 452 16.83 10.48 7.23
C ARG A 452 18.33 10.73 7.25
N HIS A 453 18.82 11.39 8.30
CA HIS A 453 20.23 11.75 8.45
C HIS A 453 21.07 10.70 9.17
N LEU A 454 20.50 9.53 9.48
CA LEU A 454 21.22 8.43 10.10
C LEU A 454 22.36 7.94 9.21
N GLN A 455 23.55 7.82 9.80
CA GLN A 455 24.75 7.31 9.14
C GLN A 455 25.32 6.14 9.92
N VAL A 456 25.81 5.14 9.19
CA VAL A 456 26.44 3.94 9.76
C VAL A 456 27.81 3.73 9.16
N TRP A 457 28.81 3.42 9.97
CA TRP A 457 30.14 3.07 9.47
C TRP A 457 30.11 1.67 8.84
N SER A 458 30.50 1.53 7.58
CA SER A 458 30.70 0.23 6.93
C SER A 458 32.18 -0.17 6.99
N PRO A 459 32.53 -1.26 7.68
CA PRO A 459 33.90 -1.76 7.73
C PRO A 459 34.43 -2.21 6.36
N GLU A 460 33.60 -2.81 5.48
CA GLU A 460 34.09 -3.23 4.16
C GLU A 460 34.31 -2.03 3.23
N ALA A 461 33.41 -1.05 3.25
CA ALA A 461 33.51 0.12 2.39
C ALA A 461 34.40 1.24 2.95
N GLN A 462 34.82 1.15 4.22
CA GLN A 462 35.65 2.14 4.92
C GLN A 462 35.08 3.58 4.84
N ARG A 463 33.74 3.69 4.89
CA ARG A 463 33.03 4.96 4.84
C ARG A 463 31.72 4.91 5.63
N ASN A 464 31.18 6.08 5.94
CA ASN A 464 29.80 6.19 6.40
C ASN A 464 28.84 5.94 5.23
N ILE A 465 27.88 5.04 5.46
CA ILE A 465 26.73 4.80 4.60
C ILE A 465 25.59 5.66 5.14
N SER A 466 24.98 6.43 4.25
CA SER A 466 23.82 7.28 4.53
C SER A 466 22.58 6.74 3.80
N LEU A 467 21.39 7.24 4.15
CA LEU A 467 20.15 6.77 3.53
C LEU A 467 20.16 6.91 1.99
N GLN A 468 20.66 8.03 1.46
CA GLN A 468 20.73 8.28 0.01
C GLN A 468 21.58 7.27 -0.78
N ASP A 469 22.51 6.56 -0.10
CA ASP A 469 23.37 5.57 -0.75
C ASP A 469 22.65 4.25 -1.05
N ILE A 470 21.54 3.98 -0.35
CA ILE A 470 20.83 2.68 -0.36
C ILE A 470 19.32 2.80 -0.56
N CYS A 471 18.74 4.00 -0.49
CA CYS A 471 17.31 4.22 -0.59
C CYS A 471 16.78 3.95 -2.00
N TYR A 472 15.51 3.55 -2.08
CA TYR A 472 14.81 3.49 -3.35
C TYR A 472 14.39 4.91 -3.77
N ALA A 473 14.81 5.35 -4.95
CA ALA A 473 14.51 6.66 -5.53
C ALA A 473 13.85 6.50 -6.91
N PRO A 474 12.53 6.75 -7.05
CA PRO A 474 11.81 6.44 -8.29
C PRO A 474 12.12 7.38 -9.46
N LEU A 475 12.52 8.64 -9.19
CA LEU A 475 12.76 9.66 -10.23
C LEU A 475 14.23 9.86 -10.58
N SER A 476 15.14 9.67 -9.62
CA SER A 476 16.59 9.93 -9.76
C SER A 476 17.43 8.75 -9.24
N PRO A 477 17.40 7.57 -9.90
CA PRO A 477 17.98 6.35 -9.35
C PRO A 477 19.52 6.34 -9.29
N ASP A 478 20.22 6.99 -10.23
CA ASP A 478 21.68 6.88 -10.36
C ASP A 478 22.46 7.85 -9.46
N ASN A 479 21.89 9.02 -9.17
CA ASN A 479 22.50 10.09 -8.36
C ASN A 479 21.46 10.66 -7.39
N ALA A 480 20.89 9.79 -6.56
CA ALA A 480 19.87 10.16 -5.60
C ALA A 480 20.42 11.11 -4.53
N SER A 481 19.68 12.19 -4.28
CA SER A 481 19.82 13.00 -3.08
C SER A 481 18.87 12.53 -1.97
N LEU A 482 19.03 13.05 -0.75
CA LEU A 482 18.12 12.75 0.37
C LEU A 482 16.65 13.13 0.11
N SER A 483 16.37 14.08 -0.78
CA SER A 483 15.01 14.45 -1.18
C SER A 483 14.42 13.52 -2.22
N ASP A 484 15.23 12.70 -2.90
CA ASP A 484 14.76 11.74 -3.90
C ASP A 484 14.37 10.38 -3.29
N CYS A 485 14.78 10.13 -2.04
CA CYS A 485 14.48 8.89 -1.32
C CYS A 485 12.99 8.74 -1.03
N CYS A 486 12.43 7.58 -1.36
CA CYS A 486 11.03 7.25 -1.12
C CYS A 486 10.75 7.05 0.38
N ILE A 487 10.19 8.07 1.00
CA ILE A 487 9.73 8.07 2.39
C ILE A 487 8.25 8.43 2.39
N ASN A 488 7.38 7.49 2.74
CA ASN A 488 5.95 7.71 2.83
C ASN A 488 5.54 8.03 4.27
N SER A 489 4.88 9.16 4.50
CA SER A 489 4.42 9.65 5.80
C SER A 489 3.38 10.75 5.60
N LEU A 490 2.54 11.04 6.60
CA LEU A 490 1.64 12.20 6.57
C LEU A 490 2.40 13.51 6.35
N LEU A 491 3.63 13.59 6.88
CA LEU A 491 4.48 14.79 6.80
C LEU A 491 4.92 15.12 5.38
N GLN A 492 4.80 14.18 4.43
CA GLN A 492 5.11 14.43 3.04
C GLN A 492 4.12 15.35 2.33
N TYR A 493 2.89 15.50 2.82
CA TYR A 493 2.00 16.55 2.35
C TYR A 493 2.61 17.95 2.56
N PHE A 494 3.47 18.10 3.56
CA PHE A 494 4.21 19.33 3.84
C PHE A 494 5.67 19.26 3.37
N GLN A 495 6.00 18.29 2.50
CA GLN A 495 7.34 18.01 1.98
C GLN A 495 8.40 17.92 3.10
N SER A 496 8.01 17.32 4.22
CA SER A 496 8.84 17.17 5.43
C SER A 496 9.43 18.50 5.94
N ASN A 497 8.72 19.62 5.72
CA ASN A 497 9.19 20.95 6.08
C ASN A 497 8.43 21.52 7.28
N ARG A 498 9.15 21.78 8.37
CA ARG A 498 8.60 22.32 9.63
C ARG A 498 7.89 23.66 9.43
N THR A 499 8.43 24.55 8.61
CA THR A 499 7.85 25.88 8.36
C THR A 499 6.54 25.78 7.60
N ARG A 500 6.41 24.85 6.65
CA ARG A 500 5.14 24.59 5.93
C ARG A 500 4.07 24.00 6.85
N LEU A 501 4.44 23.10 7.75
CA LEU A 501 3.53 22.51 8.73
C LEU A 501 2.97 23.54 9.73
N LEU A 502 3.77 24.54 10.10
CA LEU A 502 3.36 25.59 11.04
C LEU A 502 2.74 26.83 10.36
N LEU A 503 2.59 26.81 9.03
CA LEU A 503 2.03 27.91 8.27
C LEU A 503 0.54 28.07 8.58
N THR A 504 0.10 29.32 8.72
CA THR A 504 -1.33 29.67 8.82
C THR A 504 -1.61 30.88 7.94
N ALA A 505 -2.81 30.93 7.35
CA ALA A 505 -3.23 32.06 6.53
C ALA A 505 -4.69 32.41 6.80
N ASN A 506 -5.09 33.65 6.56
CA ASN A 506 -6.51 34.03 6.61
C ASN A 506 -7.10 33.92 5.21
N GLN A 507 -8.24 33.24 5.10
CA GLN A 507 -8.96 33.07 3.85
C GLN A 507 -10.41 33.51 4.02
N THR A 508 -10.94 34.18 3.00
CA THR A 508 -12.35 34.56 2.96
C THR A 508 -13.06 33.71 1.91
N LEU A 509 -14.11 32.99 2.31
CA LEU A 509 -14.95 32.20 1.43
C LEU A 509 -16.41 32.58 1.69
N THR A 510 -17.17 32.92 0.66
CA THR A 510 -18.61 33.29 0.77
C THR A 510 -18.90 34.36 1.83
N GLY A 511 -18.00 35.35 1.97
CA GLY A 511 -18.14 36.43 2.95
C GLY A 511 -17.78 36.07 4.39
N GLN A 512 -17.32 34.85 4.65
CA GLN A 512 -16.79 34.43 5.95
C GLN A 512 -15.26 34.36 5.88
N THR A 513 -14.59 35.11 6.76
CA THR A 513 -13.13 35.06 6.90
C THR A 513 -12.76 34.15 8.07
N SER A 514 -11.95 33.13 7.81
CA SER A 514 -11.42 32.21 8.82
C SER A 514 -9.93 31.95 8.61
N GLN A 515 -9.25 31.49 9.65
CA GLN A 515 -7.86 31.06 9.58
C GLN A 515 -7.79 29.62 9.09
N VAL A 516 -7.05 29.41 7.99
CA VAL A 516 -6.71 28.10 7.46
C VAL A 516 -5.31 27.69 7.92
N ASP A 517 -5.15 26.41 8.22
CA ASP A 517 -3.87 25.85 8.67
C ASP A 517 -3.62 24.43 8.14
N TRP A 518 -2.64 23.74 8.72
CA TRP A 518 -2.24 22.40 8.31
C TRP A 518 -3.39 21.39 8.27
N ARG A 519 -4.45 21.57 9.07
CA ARG A 519 -5.61 20.65 9.09
C ARG A 519 -6.40 20.72 7.80
N ASP A 520 -6.61 21.92 7.27
CA ASP A 520 -7.26 22.11 5.97
C ASP A 520 -6.41 21.53 4.85
N HIS A 521 -5.10 21.76 4.87
CA HIS A 521 -4.18 21.21 3.87
C HIS A 521 -4.17 19.68 3.91
N PHE A 522 -4.09 19.07 5.10
CA PHE A 522 -4.17 17.63 5.27
C PHE A 522 -5.49 17.06 4.71
N LEU A 523 -6.64 17.65 5.05
CA LEU A 523 -7.94 17.22 4.54
C LEU A 523 -8.03 17.34 3.01
N TYR A 524 -7.46 18.43 2.46
CA TYR A 524 -7.38 18.65 1.02
C TYR A 524 -6.58 17.52 0.35
N CYS A 525 -5.34 17.30 0.78
CA CYS A 525 -4.46 16.29 0.18
C CYS A 525 -4.96 14.86 0.40
N ALA A 526 -5.62 14.59 1.53
CA ALA A 526 -6.20 13.27 1.76
C ALA A 526 -7.34 12.95 0.78
N ASN A 527 -8.11 13.96 0.35
CA ASN A 527 -9.18 13.81 -0.63
C ASN A 527 -8.68 13.88 -2.09
N ALA A 528 -7.64 14.68 -2.33
CA ALA A 528 -7.06 14.95 -3.65
C ALA A 528 -5.51 14.90 -3.62
N PRO A 529 -4.90 13.70 -3.51
CA PRO A 529 -3.44 13.56 -3.32
C PRO A 529 -2.61 13.93 -4.57
N LEU A 530 -3.25 14.11 -5.73
CA LEU A 530 -2.61 14.48 -6.99
C LEU A 530 -2.59 16.00 -7.23
N THR A 531 -2.85 16.80 -6.20
CA THR A 531 -2.92 18.25 -6.32
C THR A 531 -1.53 18.91 -6.26
N PHE A 532 -1.21 19.71 -7.27
CA PHE A 532 0.05 20.46 -7.36
C PHE A 532 0.06 21.76 -6.54
N LYS A 533 -1.13 22.33 -6.31
CA LYS A 533 -1.34 23.53 -5.49
C LYS A 533 -2.73 23.47 -4.89
N ASP A 534 -2.83 23.52 -3.57
CA ASP A 534 -4.11 23.56 -2.89
C ASP A 534 -4.84 24.90 -3.16
N GLY A 535 -6.17 24.86 -3.09
CA GLY A 535 -7.02 26.05 -3.29
C GLY A 535 -7.15 26.92 -2.03
N THR A 536 -6.36 26.62 -0.99
CA THR A 536 -6.35 27.43 0.23
C THR A 536 -5.39 28.60 0.07
N ALA A 537 -5.46 29.58 0.98
CA ALA A 537 -4.50 30.67 1.00
C ALA A 537 -3.04 30.22 1.29
N LEU A 538 -2.81 28.94 1.65
CA LEU A 538 -1.47 28.38 1.91
C LEU A 538 -0.69 28.08 0.61
N ALA A 539 -1.39 27.79 -0.51
CA ALA A 539 -0.80 27.51 -1.81
C ALA A 539 0.29 26.42 -1.81
N LEU A 540 0.07 25.33 -1.06
CA LEU A 540 1.01 24.22 -0.88
C LEU A 540 0.72 23.06 -1.85
N SER A 541 1.75 22.31 -2.22
CA SER A 541 1.63 21.09 -3.02
C SER A 541 1.24 19.91 -2.12
N CYS A 542 0.44 18.96 -2.65
CA CYS A 542 0.15 17.69 -1.96
C CYS A 542 1.14 16.56 -2.33
N MET A 543 2.07 16.82 -3.24
CA MET A 543 3.09 15.85 -3.67
C MET A 543 4.22 15.77 -2.64
N ALA A 544 4.80 14.58 -2.46
CA ALA A 544 5.99 14.42 -1.63
C ALA A 544 7.20 15.17 -2.20
N ASP A 545 8.23 15.37 -1.37
CA ASP A 545 9.50 15.97 -1.80
C ASP A 545 10.18 15.20 -2.94
N TYR A 546 10.06 13.86 -2.95
CA TYR A 546 10.57 12.98 -4.02
C TYR A 546 9.68 12.95 -5.29
N GLY A 547 8.66 13.80 -5.39
CA GLY A 547 7.92 14.05 -6.62
C GLY A 547 6.80 13.06 -6.96
N ALA A 548 6.32 12.27 -6.00
CA ALA A 548 5.16 11.38 -6.18
C ALA A 548 4.00 11.73 -5.22
N PRO A 549 2.75 11.34 -5.55
CA PRO A 549 1.64 11.52 -4.63
C PRO A 549 1.72 10.54 -3.46
N VAL A 550 1.40 11.00 -2.26
CA VAL A 550 1.24 10.13 -1.09
C VAL A 550 -0.23 9.85 -0.91
N PHE A 551 -0.62 8.58 -1.06
CA PHE A 551 -2.01 8.19 -0.83
C PHE A 551 -2.30 8.09 0.68
N PRO A 552 -3.53 8.42 1.12
CA PRO A 552 -3.89 8.39 2.55
C PRO A 552 -3.60 7.04 3.22
N PHE A 553 -3.86 5.93 2.53
CA PHE A 553 -3.64 4.57 3.06
C PHE A 553 -2.16 4.21 3.25
N LEU A 554 -1.21 5.02 2.74
CA LEU A 554 0.23 4.87 2.98
C LEU A 554 0.73 5.76 4.14
N ALA A 555 -0.06 6.76 4.54
CA ALA A 555 0.32 7.77 5.53
C ALA A 555 -0.41 7.60 6.87
N VAL A 556 -1.67 7.18 6.85
CA VAL A 556 -2.51 7.00 8.04
C VAL A 556 -3.29 5.68 7.97
N GLY A 557 -3.70 5.17 9.14
CA GLY A 557 -4.46 3.92 9.25
C GLY A 557 -5.49 3.94 10.39
N GLY A 558 -6.37 2.93 10.42
CA GLY A 558 -7.40 2.79 11.46
C GLY A 558 -8.62 3.70 11.29
N TYR A 559 -8.98 4.06 10.06
CA TYR A 559 -10.18 4.84 9.74
C TYR A 559 -11.23 3.98 9.02
N LYS A 560 -12.48 4.46 8.97
CA LYS A 560 -13.57 3.82 8.21
C LYS A 560 -13.92 4.66 6.98
N GLY A 561 -14.23 4.00 5.86
CA GLY A 561 -14.63 4.67 4.63
C GLY A 561 -13.57 5.67 4.14
N LYS A 562 -13.91 6.96 4.19
CA LYS A 562 -13.05 8.09 3.78
C LYS A 562 -12.84 9.13 4.89
N ASP A 563 -13.10 8.76 6.14
CA ASP A 563 -12.97 9.66 7.29
C ASP A 563 -11.53 9.70 7.78
N TYR A 564 -10.61 10.19 6.94
CA TYR A 564 -9.16 10.17 7.20
C TYR A 564 -8.74 10.99 8.43
N SER A 565 -9.51 12.00 8.82
CA SER A 565 -9.26 12.77 10.05
C SER A 565 -9.53 11.97 11.33
N GLU A 566 -10.28 10.87 11.24
CA GLU A 566 -10.53 9.96 12.37
C GLU A 566 -9.49 8.82 12.45
N ALA A 567 -8.40 8.89 11.69
CA ALA A 567 -7.36 7.87 11.71
C ALA A 567 -6.73 7.66 13.10
N GLU A 568 -6.57 6.40 13.50
CA GLU A 568 -6.03 6.02 14.82
C GLU A 568 -4.51 5.85 14.82
N ALA A 569 -3.90 5.69 13.64
CA ALA A 569 -2.48 5.43 13.48
C ALA A 569 -1.82 6.30 12.40
N LEU A 570 -0.59 6.74 12.67
CA LEU A 570 0.32 7.33 11.70
C LEU A 570 1.30 6.27 11.21
N ILE A 571 1.52 6.22 9.90
CA ILE A 571 2.40 5.24 9.25
C ILE A 571 3.54 6.01 8.58
N MET A 572 4.76 5.61 8.88
CA MET A 572 5.98 6.10 8.24
C MET A 572 6.74 4.92 7.65
N THR A 573 7.02 4.95 6.36
CA THR A 573 7.65 3.84 5.63
C THR A 573 8.87 4.34 4.85
N PHE A 574 10.03 3.72 5.09
CA PHE A 574 11.27 3.92 4.35
C PHE A 574 11.49 2.73 3.41
N SER A 575 11.55 3.00 2.11
CA SER A 575 11.84 1.98 1.10
C SER A 575 13.32 1.99 0.71
N LEU A 576 13.99 0.85 0.85
CA LEU A 576 15.39 0.68 0.45
C LEU A 576 15.48 -0.21 -0.79
N ASN A 577 16.49 0.00 -1.61
CA ASN A 577 16.78 -0.93 -2.70
C ASN A 577 17.13 -2.30 -2.14
N ASN A 578 16.66 -3.35 -2.80
CA ASN A 578 17.06 -4.71 -2.49
C ASN A 578 18.10 -5.19 -3.49
N TYR A 579 18.87 -6.20 -3.11
CA TYR A 579 19.95 -6.73 -3.93
C TYR A 579 20.02 -8.26 -3.80
N PRO A 580 20.60 -8.96 -4.79
CA PRO A 580 20.94 -10.37 -4.64
C PRO A 580 21.81 -10.61 -3.40
N ALA A 581 21.74 -11.80 -2.81
CA ALA A 581 22.45 -12.14 -1.58
C ALA A 581 23.98 -12.00 -1.68
N GLU A 582 24.53 -12.13 -2.90
CA GLU A 582 25.97 -12.01 -3.17
C GLU A 582 26.46 -10.56 -3.30
N ASP A 583 25.55 -9.59 -3.39
CA ASP A 583 25.88 -8.19 -3.59
C ASP A 583 26.29 -7.52 -2.25
N PRO A 584 27.48 -6.89 -2.16
CA PRO A 584 27.94 -6.24 -0.92
C PRO A 584 27.02 -5.10 -0.45
N ARG A 585 26.23 -4.50 -1.34
CA ARG A 585 25.28 -3.44 -0.98
C ARG A 585 24.17 -3.95 -0.07
N LEU A 586 23.82 -5.23 -0.12
CA LEU A 586 22.85 -5.84 0.80
C LEU A 586 23.35 -5.77 2.25
N ALA A 587 24.65 -6.01 2.49
CA ALA A 587 25.23 -5.91 3.82
C ALA A 587 25.17 -4.45 4.34
N GLN A 588 25.43 -3.47 3.48
CA GLN A 588 25.31 -2.05 3.81
C GLN A 588 23.86 -1.66 4.17
N ALA A 589 22.88 -2.14 3.41
CA ALA A 589 21.46 -1.95 3.73
C ALA A 589 21.11 -2.59 5.09
N LYS A 590 21.55 -3.82 5.35
CA LYS A 590 21.36 -4.50 6.65
C LYS A 590 22.02 -3.74 7.81
N LEU A 591 23.17 -3.10 7.61
CA LEU A 591 23.82 -2.27 8.64
C LEU A 591 22.98 -1.04 8.99
N TRP A 592 22.45 -0.34 7.97
CA TRP A 592 21.56 0.81 8.20
C TRP A 592 20.26 0.40 8.88
N GLU A 593 19.65 -0.72 8.47
CA GLU A 593 18.48 -1.31 9.14
C GLU A 593 18.75 -1.63 10.61
N GLY A 594 19.95 -2.08 10.95
CA GLY A 594 20.37 -2.32 12.34
C GLY A 594 20.35 -1.04 13.18
N ALA A 595 20.95 0.04 12.68
CA ALA A 595 20.94 1.34 13.36
C ALA A 595 19.52 1.95 13.42
N PHE A 596 18.70 1.76 12.38
CA PHE A 596 17.29 2.13 12.39
C PHE A 596 16.55 1.47 13.56
N LEU A 597 16.72 0.16 13.77
CA LEU A 597 16.10 -0.56 14.88
C LEU A 597 16.57 -0.05 16.25
N GLU A 598 17.85 0.29 16.39
CA GLU A 598 18.40 0.86 17.62
C GLU A 598 17.80 2.24 17.94
N GLU A 599 17.75 3.13 16.96
CA GLU A 599 17.12 4.46 17.10
C GLU A 599 15.63 4.33 17.41
N MET A 600 14.92 3.40 16.78
CA MET A 600 13.49 3.17 17.06
C MET A 600 13.24 2.63 18.48
N ARG A 601 14.09 1.73 18.99
CA ARG A 601 14.04 1.28 20.40
C ARG A 601 14.33 2.43 21.36
N ALA A 602 15.30 3.29 21.04
CA ALA A 602 15.62 4.47 21.84
C ALA A 602 14.46 5.48 21.87
N PHE A 603 13.83 5.71 20.71
CA PHE A 603 12.64 6.55 20.59
C PHE A 603 11.47 5.98 21.39
N GLN A 604 11.16 4.68 21.24
CA GLN A 604 10.09 4.01 21.98
C GLN A 604 10.22 4.15 23.50
N ARG A 605 11.45 4.04 24.04
CA ARG A 605 11.72 4.25 25.48
C ARG A 605 11.54 5.71 25.89
N ARG A 606 11.98 6.66 25.05
CA ARG A 606 11.91 8.10 25.32
C ARG A 606 10.49 8.63 25.32
N THR A 607 9.64 8.16 24.41
CA THR A 607 8.27 8.63 24.24
C THR A 607 7.23 7.72 24.89
N ALA A 608 7.66 6.88 25.84
CA ALA A 608 6.78 5.98 26.57
C ALA A 608 5.65 6.78 27.26
N GLY A 609 4.39 6.42 26.98
CA GLY A 609 3.21 7.11 27.50
C GLY A 609 2.65 8.21 26.59
N MET A 610 3.45 8.78 25.69
CA MET A 610 2.98 9.68 24.62
C MET A 610 2.52 8.90 23.39
N PHE A 611 3.40 8.04 22.89
CA PHE A 611 3.14 7.16 21.76
C PHE A 611 3.19 5.70 22.19
N ARG A 612 2.33 4.88 21.58
CA ARG A 612 2.57 3.45 21.43
C ARG A 612 3.15 3.24 20.02
N VAL A 613 4.44 2.91 20.00
CA VAL A 613 5.24 2.76 18.77
C VAL A 613 5.43 1.28 18.48
N THR A 614 5.11 0.89 17.24
CA THR A 614 5.42 -0.42 16.66
C THR A 614 6.28 -0.18 15.43
N PHE A 615 7.32 -0.99 15.23
CA PHE A 615 8.22 -0.82 14.09
C PHE A 615 8.72 -2.17 13.59
N MET A 616 9.08 -2.22 12.30
CA MET A 616 9.72 -3.37 11.67
C MET A 616 10.81 -2.91 10.71
N ALA A 617 11.80 -3.77 10.52
CA ALA A 617 12.76 -3.67 9.42
C ALA A 617 12.76 -4.97 8.64
N GLU A 618 13.15 -4.98 7.38
CA GLU A 618 13.11 -6.19 6.55
C GLU A 618 13.95 -7.34 7.17
N ARG A 619 15.09 -7.02 7.80
CA ARG A 619 15.93 -8.00 8.52
C ARG A 619 15.34 -8.51 9.86
N SER A 620 14.35 -7.83 10.45
CA SER A 620 13.95 -8.13 11.84
C SER A 620 13.38 -9.53 12.01
N LEU A 621 12.73 -10.09 10.97
CA LEU A 621 12.21 -11.45 11.02
C LEU A 621 13.34 -12.48 11.14
N GLU A 622 14.41 -12.32 10.35
CA GLU A 622 15.60 -13.18 10.38
C GLU A 622 16.30 -13.08 11.74
N ASP A 623 16.50 -11.86 12.24
CA ASP A 623 17.19 -11.63 13.51
C ASP A 623 16.43 -12.21 14.72
N GLU A 624 15.10 -12.05 14.79
CA GLU A 624 14.31 -12.53 15.94
C GLU A 624 14.18 -14.06 15.99
N ILE A 625 14.13 -14.74 14.84
CA ILE A 625 14.18 -16.20 14.77
C ILE A 625 15.53 -16.71 15.31
N ASN A 626 16.63 -16.08 14.89
CA ASN A 626 17.97 -16.45 15.31
C ASN A 626 18.20 -16.18 16.81
N ARG A 627 17.71 -15.04 17.33
CA ARG A 627 17.83 -14.68 18.75
C ARG A 627 17.10 -15.67 19.66
N THR A 628 15.84 -15.98 19.34
CA THR A 628 15.03 -16.94 20.12
C THR A 628 15.71 -18.30 20.16
N THR A 629 16.30 -18.71 19.04
CA THR A 629 17.00 -20.00 18.96
C THR A 629 18.19 -20.06 19.94
N ALA A 630 18.97 -18.98 20.04
CA ALA A 630 20.12 -18.92 20.93
C ALA A 630 19.72 -18.90 22.42
N GLU A 631 18.60 -18.27 22.76
CA GLU A 631 18.07 -18.20 24.13
C GLU A 631 17.57 -19.56 24.64
N ASP A 632 17.04 -20.40 23.75
CA ASP A 632 16.51 -21.72 24.12
C ASP A 632 17.60 -22.80 24.28
N LEU A 633 18.78 -22.63 23.66
CA LEU A 633 19.84 -23.64 23.66
C LEU A 633 20.29 -24.10 25.07
N PRO A 634 20.45 -23.21 26.07
CA PRO A 634 20.75 -23.62 27.44
C PRO A 634 19.62 -24.42 28.11
N ILE A 635 18.36 -24.13 27.80
CA ILE A 635 17.20 -24.86 28.33
C ILE A 635 17.25 -26.31 27.86
N PHE A 636 17.55 -26.52 26.57
CA PHE A 636 17.76 -27.86 26.04
C PHE A 636 18.93 -28.57 26.72
N ALA A 637 20.06 -27.90 26.95
CA ALA A 637 21.19 -28.47 27.67
C ALA A 637 20.81 -28.98 29.08
N VAL A 638 19.98 -28.23 29.82
CA VAL A 638 19.48 -28.66 31.14
C VAL A 638 18.62 -29.92 31.02
N SER A 639 17.78 -30.02 29.98
CA SER A 639 16.94 -31.21 29.75
C SER A 639 17.79 -32.50 29.58
N TYR A 640 18.94 -32.42 28.91
CA TYR A 640 19.89 -33.54 28.81
C TYR A 640 20.43 -33.96 30.17
N VAL A 641 20.76 -33.00 31.03
CA VAL A 641 21.23 -33.27 32.40
C VAL A 641 20.15 -33.96 33.23
N VAL A 642 18.89 -33.51 33.11
CA VAL A 642 17.76 -34.13 33.82
C VAL A 642 17.54 -35.57 33.34
N ILE A 643 17.59 -35.82 32.04
CA ILE A 643 17.44 -37.17 31.49
C ILE A 643 18.61 -38.06 31.90
N PHE A 644 19.84 -37.55 31.92
CA PHE A 644 21.00 -38.25 32.48
C PHE A 644 20.79 -38.66 33.94
N LEU A 645 20.31 -37.74 34.78
CA LEU A 645 20.02 -38.01 36.19
C LEU A 645 18.91 -39.05 36.32
N TYR A 646 17.84 -38.91 35.52
CA TYR A 646 16.75 -39.88 35.49
C TYR A 646 17.23 -41.28 35.13
N ILE A 647 18.00 -41.46 34.04
CA ILE A 647 18.52 -42.77 33.63
C ILE A 647 19.43 -43.36 34.71
N SER A 648 20.31 -42.53 35.29
CA SER A 648 21.26 -42.96 36.34
C SER A 648 20.55 -43.46 37.60
N VAL A 649 19.41 -42.87 37.94
CA VAL A 649 18.58 -43.25 39.10
C VAL A 649 17.61 -44.39 38.74
N ALA A 650 16.92 -44.34 37.61
CA ALA A 650 15.90 -45.32 37.27
C ALA A 650 16.47 -46.74 37.05
N LEU A 651 17.72 -46.85 36.58
CA LEU A 651 18.41 -48.13 36.37
C LEU A 651 19.17 -48.66 37.60
N GLY A 652 19.14 -47.94 38.72
CA GLY A 652 19.76 -48.35 39.99
C GLY A 652 18.91 -49.35 40.77
N SER A 653 19.54 -50.26 41.51
CA SER A 653 18.86 -51.20 42.40
C SER A 653 19.02 -50.76 43.87
N TYR A 654 17.91 -50.44 44.54
CA TYR A 654 17.97 -49.73 45.83
C TYR A 654 17.73 -50.64 47.03
N SER A 655 18.74 -50.75 47.89
CA SER A 655 18.63 -51.44 49.20
C SER A 655 18.47 -50.47 50.38
N SER A 656 19.00 -49.24 50.28
CA SER A 656 18.92 -48.21 51.33
C SER A 656 19.22 -46.80 50.79
N TRP A 657 18.60 -45.76 51.37
CA TRP A 657 18.79 -44.35 50.99
C TRP A 657 20.24 -43.84 51.15
N ARG A 658 21.04 -44.44 52.05
CA ARG A 658 22.45 -44.05 52.25
C ARG A 658 23.40 -44.61 51.19
N ARG A 659 22.96 -45.60 50.39
CA ARG A 659 23.76 -46.21 49.32
C ARG A 659 23.40 -45.72 47.91
N LEU A 660 22.50 -44.73 47.79
CA LEU A 660 22.04 -44.18 46.51
C LEU A 660 23.18 -43.84 45.55
N VAL A 661 24.26 -43.21 46.04
CA VAL A 661 25.41 -42.80 45.21
C VAL A 661 26.20 -44.00 44.68
N VAL A 662 26.23 -45.11 45.42
CA VAL A 662 26.97 -46.34 45.05
C VAL A 662 26.11 -47.27 44.19
N ASP A 663 24.82 -47.35 44.48
CA ASP A 663 23.87 -48.23 43.81
C ASP A 663 23.32 -47.63 42.49
N SER A 664 23.47 -46.31 42.29
CA SER A 664 23.11 -45.63 41.04
C SER A 664 24.00 -46.04 39.86
N LYS A 665 23.41 -46.24 38.69
CA LYS A 665 24.12 -46.64 37.46
C LYS A 665 24.61 -45.42 36.67
N ALA A 666 25.33 -44.51 37.35
CA ALA A 666 25.78 -43.25 36.77
C ALA A 666 26.70 -43.42 35.54
N THR A 667 27.58 -44.44 35.54
CA THR A 667 28.45 -44.75 34.39
C THR A 667 27.67 -45.15 33.16
N LEU A 668 26.57 -45.89 33.34
CA LEU A 668 25.72 -46.34 32.26
C LEU A 668 24.82 -45.21 31.74
N GLY A 669 24.31 -44.36 32.64
CA GLY A 669 23.62 -43.12 32.25
C GLY A 669 24.52 -42.19 31.43
N LEU A 670 25.79 -42.02 31.85
CA LEU A 670 26.75 -41.17 31.13
C LEU A 670 27.10 -41.76 29.77
N GLY A 671 27.34 -43.07 29.71
CA GLY A 671 27.59 -43.79 28.46
C GLY A 671 26.42 -43.67 27.48
N GLY A 672 25.18 -43.80 27.97
CA GLY A 672 24.00 -43.70 27.11
C GLY A 672 23.80 -42.32 26.51
N VAL A 673 23.92 -41.26 27.32
CA VAL A 673 23.83 -39.88 26.81
C VAL A 673 25.00 -39.57 25.86
N ALA A 674 26.22 -40.03 26.17
CA ALA A 674 27.38 -39.82 25.30
C ALA A 674 27.24 -40.52 23.93
N VAL A 675 26.69 -41.74 23.89
CA VAL A 675 26.45 -42.47 22.63
C VAL A 675 25.42 -41.75 21.77
N VAL A 676 24.32 -41.27 22.37
CA VAL A 676 23.28 -40.51 21.65
C VAL A 676 23.85 -39.20 21.09
N LEU A 677 24.53 -38.40 21.91
CA LEU A 677 25.12 -37.14 21.47
C LEU A 677 26.19 -37.37 20.40
N GLY A 678 27.01 -38.42 20.56
CA GLY A 678 28.00 -38.83 19.57
C GLY A 678 27.35 -39.19 18.22
N ALA A 679 26.23 -39.91 18.23
CA ALA A 679 25.49 -40.24 17.01
C ALA A 679 24.91 -39.00 16.30
N VAL A 680 24.34 -38.06 17.07
CA VAL A 680 23.83 -36.78 16.54
C VAL A 680 24.96 -35.96 15.90
N MET A 681 26.08 -35.80 16.60
CA MET A 681 27.24 -35.03 16.11
C MET A 681 27.88 -35.70 14.90
N ALA A 682 27.99 -37.03 14.88
CA ALA A 682 28.49 -37.79 13.74
C ALA A 682 27.58 -37.65 12.51
N ALA A 683 26.25 -37.70 12.69
CA ALA A 683 25.30 -37.52 11.60
C ALA A 683 25.37 -36.09 11.02
N MET A 684 25.36 -35.07 11.87
CA MET A 684 25.50 -33.67 11.45
C MET A 684 26.84 -33.42 10.75
N GLY A 685 27.95 -33.94 11.30
CA GLY A 685 29.27 -33.82 10.68
C GLY A 685 29.37 -34.55 9.34
N PHE A 686 28.75 -35.72 9.20
CA PHE A 686 28.66 -36.44 7.93
C PHE A 686 27.91 -35.64 6.85
N PHE A 687 26.74 -35.09 7.17
CA PHE A 687 25.99 -34.24 6.22
C PHE A 687 26.74 -32.95 5.87
N SER A 688 27.50 -32.41 6.82
CA SER A 688 28.36 -31.26 6.58
C SER A 688 29.52 -31.59 5.63
N TYR A 689 30.13 -32.78 5.71
CA TYR A 689 31.10 -33.23 4.70
C TYR A 689 30.51 -33.28 3.29
N LEU A 690 29.23 -33.65 3.17
CA LEU A 690 28.48 -33.65 1.92
C LEU A 690 28.04 -32.24 1.47
N ARG A 691 28.43 -31.18 2.19
CA ARG A 691 28.05 -29.77 1.94
C ARG A 691 26.54 -29.54 1.95
N ILE A 692 25.81 -30.34 2.72
CA ILE A 692 24.38 -30.11 2.96
C ILE A 692 24.26 -29.07 4.07
N ARG A 693 23.69 -27.91 3.74
CA ARG A 693 23.47 -26.82 4.69
C ARG A 693 22.47 -27.25 5.75
N SER A 694 22.76 -26.91 7.00
CA SER A 694 21.89 -27.18 8.14
C SER A 694 21.09 -25.94 8.51
N SER A 695 20.06 -26.10 9.34
CA SER A 695 19.25 -25.00 9.86
C SER A 695 19.24 -25.01 11.39
N LEU A 696 18.86 -23.88 11.97
CA LEU A 696 18.71 -23.76 13.43
C LEU A 696 17.65 -24.72 14.00
N VAL A 697 16.59 -25.00 13.24
CA VAL A 697 15.55 -25.97 13.63
C VAL A 697 16.13 -27.38 13.79
N ILE A 698 17.06 -27.78 12.91
CA ILE A 698 17.72 -29.09 13.00
C ILE A 698 18.56 -29.18 14.28
N LEU A 699 19.32 -28.12 14.62
CA LEU A 699 20.14 -28.07 15.82
C LEU A 699 19.31 -28.14 17.12
N GLN A 700 18.07 -27.64 17.11
CA GLN A 700 17.19 -27.70 18.28
C GLN A 700 16.45 -29.03 18.43
N VAL A 701 15.83 -29.52 17.35
CA VAL A 701 14.84 -30.60 17.45
C VAL A 701 15.49 -31.99 17.33
N VAL A 702 16.47 -32.16 16.45
CA VAL A 702 17.06 -33.49 16.17
C VAL A 702 17.72 -34.10 17.39
N PRO A 703 18.56 -33.38 18.16
CA PRO A 703 19.20 -33.95 19.34
C PRO A 703 18.18 -34.48 20.37
N PHE A 704 17.04 -33.82 20.51
CA PHE A 704 16.00 -34.20 21.48
C PHE A 704 15.24 -35.44 21.03
N LEU A 705 14.82 -35.50 19.76
CA LEU A 705 14.14 -36.67 19.20
C LEU A 705 15.02 -37.92 19.24
N VAL A 706 16.30 -37.78 18.90
CA VAL A 706 17.25 -38.91 18.90
C VAL A 706 17.53 -39.39 20.33
N LEU A 707 17.58 -38.48 21.32
CA LEU A 707 17.72 -38.88 22.71
C LEU A 707 16.51 -39.67 23.21
N ALA A 708 15.29 -39.23 22.90
CA ALA A 708 14.08 -39.91 23.35
C ALA A 708 14.04 -41.38 22.89
N VAL A 709 14.39 -41.64 21.63
CA VAL A 709 14.43 -43.00 21.07
C VAL A 709 15.68 -43.77 21.54
N GLY A 710 16.83 -43.11 21.58
CA GLY A 710 18.10 -43.75 21.95
C GLY A 710 18.15 -44.19 23.41
N ALA A 711 17.63 -43.37 24.33
CA ALA A 711 17.57 -43.69 25.75
C ALA A 711 16.65 -44.89 26.03
N ASP A 712 15.53 -45.03 25.33
CA ASP A 712 14.57 -46.13 25.50
C ASP A 712 15.21 -47.49 25.18
N ASN A 713 15.92 -47.60 24.06
CA ASN A 713 16.63 -48.82 23.68
C ASN A 713 17.67 -49.26 24.73
N ILE A 714 18.41 -48.30 25.29
CA ILE A 714 19.40 -48.57 26.34
C ILE A 714 18.69 -49.02 27.63
N PHE A 715 17.59 -48.36 27.97
CA PHE A 715 16.80 -48.66 29.16
C PHE A 715 16.23 -50.09 29.13
N ILE A 716 15.60 -50.48 28.02
CA ILE A 716 15.05 -51.83 27.83
C ILE A 716 16.15 -52.89 27.92
N PHE A 717 17.28 -52.68 27.23
CA PHE A 717 18.39 -53.64 27.23
C PHE A 717 18.97 -53.88 28.63
N VAL A 718 19.11 -52.82 29.42
CA VAL A 718 19.70 -52.90 30.76
C VAL A 718 18.75 -53.52 31.76
N LEU A 719 17.45 -53.20 31.70
CA LEU A 719 16.44 -53.84 32.54
C LEU A 719 16.35 -55.34 32.29
N GLU A 720 16.33 -55.76 31.02
CA GLU A 720 16.32 -57.19 30.67
C GLU A 720 17.59 -57.89 31.16
N TYR A 721 18.76 -57.23 31.09
CA TYR A 721 20.01 -57.78 31.62
C TYR A 721 20.02 -57.92 33.14
N GLN A 722 19.38 -57.00 33.87
CA GLN A 722 19.25 -57.09 35.33
C GLN A 722 18.28 -58.21 35.76
N GLY A 723 17.40 -58.64 34.84
CA GLY A 723 16.33 -59.59 35.12
C GLY A 723 15.18 -58.96 35.92
N PRO A 724 13.97 -59.56 35.90
CA PRO A 724 12.88 -59.16 36.79
C PRO A 724 13.22 -59.34 38.28
#